data_AF-A0A7J9P685-F1
#
_entry.id   AF-A0A7J9P685-F1
#
_cell.length_a   1.000
_cell.length_b   1.000
_cell.length_c   1.000
_cell.angle_alpha   90.00
_cell.angle_beta   90.00
_cell.angle_gamma   90.00
#
_symmetry.space_group_name_H-M   'P 1'
#
loop_
_entity.id
_entity.type
_entity.pdbx_description
1 polymer ?
#
loop_
_entity_poly.entity_id
_entity_poly.type
_entity_poly.pdbx_seq_one_letter_code
_entity_poly.pdbx_strand_id
1 'polypeptide(L)'
;MNFFKITTCLLLLFTLISVNFAAEFLDDGQYVYCKLTNENLGEFGISGRSVSDTDNVYLVTGFSESANLPNNTYLDLSTDKYFPNVGNQGNIGSCTSWACSYYANSYLQAKIHNWDLKGNDSSKCLNPLWTYNKMNNGEIYLGANSEDTLKMLSRIGAVTYETMPENESYTFWGDEDDWLEAPQYRIKGFDFTLTSNTEVIKSWLNDGSIVIIAIPYADLRNCFENTSIISDHCQSHENATHAVVIAGYNDSMSKDNETGVFKVVNSEGPTWGPNGDGCYYMTYDAVSNLKDCYCARISGARYNTPDSKPELIGYVRFDPENKGTKDQNIIFGIGNESNISGYVDIFGSLYCNHNGGNGSMPDFIAIDLTDWKTEFDESLNATGKGYYFVNFSNGTETSVISEFGIIKYSSYPDVEEINTLNSYNCNKSVVFKFYSKTAPEIVNKSVNISDNKIQVSVTANDVEDDLWGVNVYFDGSNEYYSLNGTNETFNGSFDKSMFSYGEHYAVFEAFDGSGNANKSEMVAFEISAPSTPSKSTGNHYSSDLSDGINSGTIKRAVSNSNIVYGSEIDEGFALNLRENVENSENYELSGDTIIVGGPEANGFANKYDSEFGISITNDYPGENRGIIQVKTIEVRDGNFIKPYQVIYIAGSDRLGTQAALEYFKTLDELPKGPITIEWTENGPVLAE
;
A
#
# COMPACT_ATOMS: atom_id res chain seq x y z
N MET A 1 -45.01 -47.70 22.50
CA MET A 1 -45.58 -48.15 21.22
C MET A 1 -44.92 -47.42 20.04
N ASN A 2 -43.58 -47.25 20.09
CA ASN A 2 -42.77 -46.42 19.17
C ASN A 2 -41.65 -47.28 18.56
N PHE A 3 -42.01 -48.25 17.72
CA PHE A 3 -41.03 -49.06 16.98
C PHE A 3 -41.35 -49.20 15.49
N PHE A 4 -42.33 -48.44 14.98
CA PHE A 4 -42.85 -48.59 13.61
C PHE A 4 -42.88 -47.30 12.76
N LYS A 5 -42.34 -46.17 13.24
CA LYS A 5 -42.18 -44.94 12.44
C LYS A 5 -40.74 -44.68 11.97
N ILE A 6 -39.76 -45.41 12.51
CA ILE A 6 -38.33 -45.18 12.21
C ILE A 6 -37.88 -45.93 10.94
N THR A 7 -38.59 -46.98 10.55
CA THR A 7 -38.29 -47.73 9.32
C THR A 7 -38.73 -47.03 8.05
N THR A 8 -39.56 -45.96 8.13
CA THR A 8 -40.10 -45.29 6.92
C THR A 8 -39.21 -44.16 6.43
N CYS A 9 -38.54 -43.39 7.30
CA CYS A 9 -37.61 -42.35 6.86
C CYS A 9 -36.23 -42.89 6.42
N LEU A 10 -35.73 -43.97 7.04
CA LEU A 10 -34.45 -44.57 6.61
C LEU A 10 -34.57 -45.43 5.34
N LEU A 11 -35.73 -46.03 5.05
CA LEU A 11 -35.91 -46.80 3.80
C LEU A 11 -36.34 -45.96 2.59
N LEU A 12 -36.93 -44.77 2.80
CA LEU A 12 -37.28 -43.87 1.70
C LEU A 12 -36.04 -43.21 1.06
N LEU A 13 -34.90 -43.17 1.75
CA LEU A 13 -33.63 -42.71 1.16
C LEU A 13 -32.90 -43.79 0.32
N PHE A 14 -33.27 -45.07 0.45
CA PHE A 14 -32.58 -46.18 -0.25
C PHE A 14 -33.39 -46.80 -1.40
N THR A 15 -34.57 -46.27 -1.72
CA THR A 15 -35.43 -46.80 -2.81
C THR A 15 -35.70 -45.79 -3.92
N LEU A 16 -34.62 -45.26 -4.50
CA LEU A 16 -34.57 -44.75 -5.88
C LEU A 16 -33.16 -45.02 -6.42
N ILE A 17 -32.94 -46.25 -6.93
CA ILE A 17 -31.68 -46.64 -7.56
C ILE A 17 -31.69 -46.21 -9.03
N SER A 18 -30.83 -45.26 -9.36
CA SER A 18 -29.77 -45.34 -10.39
C SER A 18 -29.24 -43.92 -10.55
N VAL A 19 -28.15 -43.51 -9.90
CA VAL A 19 -26.75 -43.85 -10.19
C VAL A 19 -25.94 -43.80 -8.89
N ASN A 20 -24.97 -44.72 -8.72
CA ASN A 20 -24.02 -44.71 -7.60
C ASN A 20 -23.17 -43.41 -7.60
N PHE A 21 -23.48 -42.48 -6.70
CA PHE A 21 -22.50 -41.51 -6.21
C PHE A 21 -22.67 -41.44 -4.69
N ALA A 22 -21.63 -41.82 -3.95
CA ALA A 22 -21.66 -41.73 -2.50
C ALA A 22 -21.52 -40.24 -2.13
N ALA A 23 -22.65 -39.56 -1.90
CA ALA A 23 -22.62 -38.21 -1.35
C ALA A 23 -21.83 -38.21 -0.03
N GLU A 24 -20.86 -37.31 0.08
CA GLU A 24 -20.01 -37.19 1.26
C GLU A 24 -20.75 -36.41 2.35
N PHE A 25 -21.07 -37.09 3.45
CA PHE A 25 -21.70 -36.48 4.61
C PHE A 25 -20.69 -36.30 5.74
N LEU A 26 -20.76 -35.15 6.41
CA LEU A 26 -19.97 -34.81 7.58
C LEU A 26 -20.90 -34.42 8.73
N ASP A 27 -20.64 -34.95 9.92
CA ASP A 27 -21.38 -34.63 11.15
C ASP A 27 -20.42 -33.95 12.13
N ASP A 28 -20.70 -32.70 12.52
CA ASP A 28 -19.88 -31.93 13.45
C ASP A 28 -20.36 -32.02 14.92
N GLY A 29 -21.36 -32.87 15.19
CA GLY A 29 -22.03 -33.02 16.49
C GLY A 29 -23.24 -32.11 16.67
N GLN A 30 -23.43 -31.09 15.83
CA GLN A 30 -24.61 -30.23 15.83
C GLN A 30 -25.39 -30.38 14.52
N TYR A 31 -24.72 -30.31 13.38
CA TYR A 31 -25.31 -30.34 12.04
C TYR A 31 -24.75 -31.49 11.21
N VAL A 32 -25.58 -31.98 10.30
CA VAL A 32 -25.16 -32.89 9.23
C VAL A 32 -25.02 -32.08 7.94
N TYR A 33 -23.84 -32.13 7.37
CA TYR A 33 -23.44 -31.46 6.15
C TYR A 33 -23.35 -32.47 5.01
N CYS A 34 -23.83 -32.09 3.83
CA CYS A 34 -23.61 -32.80 2.58
C CYS A 34 -22.68 -31.96 1.71
N LYS A 35 -21.58 -32.53 1.22
CA LYS A 35 -20.75 -31.86 0.23
C LYS A 35 -21.50 -31.74 -1.10
N LEU A 36 -21.65 -30.52 -1.60
CA LEU A 36 -22.29 -30.30 -2.90
C LEU A 36 -21.31 -30.63 -4.03
N THR A 37 -21.79 -31.35 -5.03
CA THR A 37 -21.07 -31.66 -6.27
C THR A 37 -22.02 -31.43 -7.44
N ASN A 38 -21.48 -31.17 -8.65
CA ASN A 38 -22.31 -31.02 -9.86
C ASN A 38 -23.25 -32.21 -10.11
N GLU A 39 -22.93 -33.38 -9.55
CA GLU A 39 -23.71 -34.61 -9.69
C GLU A 39 -24.91 -34.66 -8.72
N ASN A 40 -24.80 -34.10 -7.52
CA ASN A 40 -25.84 -34.18 -6.50
C ASN A 40 -26.72 -32.92 -6.36
N LEU A 41 -26.39 -31.83 -7.05
CA LEU A 41 -27.19 -30.59 -7.04
C LEU A 41 -28.67 -30.85 -7.36
N GLY A 42 -28.94 -31.67 -8.38
CA GLY A 42 -30.31 -31.99 -8.80
C GLY A 42 -31.12 -32.76 -7.75
N GLU A 43 -30.46 -33.51 -6.86
CA GLU A 43 -31.12 -34.27 -5.78
C GLU A 43 -31.69 -33.33 -4.71
N PHE A 44 -31.05 -32.18 -4.52
CA PHE A 44 -31.48 -31.13 -3.59
C PHE A 44 -32.37 -30.07 -4.26
N GLY A 45 -32.80 -30.30 -5.50
CA GLY A 45 -33.58 -29.33 -6.27
C GLY A 45 -32.77 -28.08 -6.67
N ILE A 46 -31.44 -28.17 -6.66
CA ILE A 46 -30.55 -27.05 -6.98
C ILE A 46 -30.34 -26.99 -8.48
N SER A 47 -31.10 -26.11 -9.15
CA SER A 47 -31.03 -25.93 -10.59
C SER A 47 -30.13 -24.72 -10.97
N GLY A 48 -29.46 -24.79 -12.12
CA GLY A 48 -28.66 -23.68 -12.66
C GLY A 48 -27.32 -23.40 -11.95
N ARG A 49 -27.04 -24.03 -10.81
CA ARG A 49 -25.76 -23.94 -10.11
C ARG A 49 -24.71 -24.86 -10.73
N SER A 50 -23.45 -24.43 -10.71
CA SER A 50 -22.29 -25.29 -10.89
C SER A 50 -21.32 -25.09 -9.71
N VAL A 51 -20.76 -26.18 -9.20
CA VAL A 51 -19.73 -26.17 -8.14
C VAL A 51 -18.39 -26.44 -8.81
N SER A 52 -17.38 -25.62 -8.50
CA SER A 52 -16.01 -25.88 -8.92
C SER A 52 -15.44 -27.07 -8.15
N ASP A 53 -14.63 -27.92 -8.77
CA ASP A 53 -13.97 -29.05 -8.10
C ASP A 53 -13.04 -28.60 -6.94
N THR A 54 -12.63 -27.33 -6.94
CA THR A 54 -11.84 -26.70 -5.87
C THR A 54 -12.68 -26.13 -4.73
N ASP A 55 -13.98 -25.94 -4.93
CA ASP A 55 -14.86 -25.32 -3.95
C ASP A 55 -15.44 -26.37 -3.01
N ASN A 56 -15.04 -26.31 -1.73
CA ASN A 56 -15.65 -27.13 -0.69
C ASN A 56 -16.94 -26.45 -0.18
N VAL A 57 -18.02 -26.59 -0.93
CA VAL A 57 -19.34 -26.09 -0.49
C VAL A 57 -20.14 -27.21 0.17
N TYR A 58 -20.66 -26.91 1.35
CA TYR A 58 -21.48 -27.83 2.12
C TYR A 58 -22.89 -27.28 2.30
N LEU A 59 -23.87 -28.18 2.17
CA LEU A 59 -25.27 -27.95 2.49
C LEU A 59 -25.57 -28.60 3.84
N VAL A 60 -26.06 -27.83 4.80
CA VAL A 60 -26.63 -28.36 6.04
C VAL A 60 -27.98 -29.00 5.70
N THR A 61 -28.02 -30.33 5.77
CA THR A 61 -29.21 -31.12 5.43
C THR A 61 -30.10 -31.38 6.64
N GLY A 62 -29.58 -31.21 7.85
CA GLY A 62 -30.31 -31.39 9.10
C GLY A 62 -29.41 -31.36 10.32
N PHE A 63 -29.89 -31.94 11.41
CA PHE A 63 -29.19 -32.00 12.69
C PHE A 63 -28.52 -33.34 12.92
N SER A 64 -27.41 -33.31 13.67
CA SER A 64 -26.81 -34.52 14.25
C SER A 64 -27.81 -35.22 15.18
N GLU A 65 -27.71 -36.53 15.33
CA GLU A 65 -28.47 -37.28 16.34
C GLU A 65 -28.16 -36.80 17.78
N SER A 66 -26.97 -36.23 17.96
CA SER A 66 -26.51 -35.72 19.25
C SER A 66 -26.84 -34.25 19.51
N ALA A 67 -27.46 -33.56 18.54
CA ALA A 67 -27.76 -32.14 18.63
C ALA A 67 -28.75 -31.83 19.76
N ASN A 68 -28.46 -30.78 20.53
CA ASN A 68 -29.36 -30.28 21.55
C ASN A 68 -30.02 -28.99 21.07
N LEU A 69 -31.30 -29.07 20.70
CA LEU A 69 -32.00 -27.96 20.07
C LEU A 69 -32.77 -27.12 21.10
N PRO A 70 -32.64 -25.78 21.06
CA PRO A 70 -33.45 -24.90 21.90
C PRO A 70 -34.93 -24.99 21.48
N ASN A 71 -35.82 -25.07 22.47
CA ASN A 71 -37.27 -25.16 22.25
C ASN A 71 -37.96 -23.77 22.29
N ASN A 72 -37.29 -22.76 21.76
CA ASN A 72 -37.79 -21.40 21.73
C ASN A 72 -38.90 -21.27 20.68
N THR A 73 -40.02 -20.66 21.03
CA THR A 73 -41.17 -20.44 20.13
C THR A 73 -41.24 -19.04 19.52
N TYR A 74 -40.35 -18.15 19.98
CA TYR A 74 -40.24 -16.78 19.52
C TYR A 74 -38.81 -16.28 19.71
N LEU A 75 -38.30 -15.53 18.73
CA LEU A 75 -37.02 -14.83 18.78
C LEU A 75 -37.07 -13.60 17.87
N ASP A 76 -36.46 -12.50 18.29
CA ASP A 76 -36.34 -11.29 17.48
C ASP A 76 -34.98 -10.60 17.72
N LEU A 77 -33.99 -10.99 16.92
CA LEU A 77 -32.64 -10.42 16.96
C LEU A 77 -32.61 -8.98 16.43
N SER A 78 -33.63 -8.53 15.69
CA SER A 78 -33.65 -7.14 15.18
C SER A 78 -33.78 -6.09 16.29
N THR A 79 -34.16 -6.53 17.50
CA THR A 79 -34.26 -5.70 18.71
C THR A 79 -32.97 -5.68 19.53
N ASP A 80 -32.00 -6.54 19.22
CA ASP A 80 -30.71 -6.59 19.91
C ASP A 80 -29.90 -5.32 19.63
N LYS A 81 -29.20 -4.78 20.63
CA LYS A 81 -28.31 -3.62 20.47
C LYS A 81 -27.19 -3.85 19.45
N TYR A 82 -26.79 -5.12 19.26
CA TYR A 82 -25.79 -5.48 18.25
C TYR A 82 -26.35 -5.45 16.83
N PHE A 83 -27.68 -5.48 16.64
CA PHE A 83 -28.29 -5.52 15.32
C PHE A 83 -28.35 -4.11 14.71
N PRO A 84 -27.84 -3.90 13.48
CA PRO A 84 -27.87 -2.61 12.81
C PRO A 84 -29.26 -1.98 12.78
N ASN A 85 -29.31 -0.65 12.67
CA ASN A 85 -30.57 0.01 12.30
C ASN A 85 -30.99 -0.42 10.87
N VAL A 86 -32.26 -0.21 10.51
CA VAL A 86 -32.70 -0.55 9.15
C VAL A 86 -32.01 0.38 8.15
N GLY A 87 -31.27 -0.23 7.23
CA GLY A 87 -30.52 0.42 6.17
C GLY A 87 -31.36 0.79 4.95
N ASN A 88 -30.78 1.60 4.06
CA ASN A 88 -31.41 2.04 2.82
C ASN A 88 -30.44 1.94 1.63
N GLN A 89 -30.68 1.00 0.72
CA GLN A 89 -29.87 0.80 -0.47
C GLN A 89 -30.07 1.86 -1.57
N GLY A 90 -31.13 2.66 -1.45
CA GLY A 90 -31.50 3.65 -2.45
C GLY A 90 -31.74 3.01 -3.83
N ASN A 91 -31.25 3.68 -4.87
CA ASN A 91 -31.42 3.24 -6.26
C ASN A 91 -30.27 2.35 -6.78
N ILE A 92 -29.50 1.73 -5.87
CA ILE A 92 -28.38 0.85 -6.22
C ILE A 92 -28.83 -0.60 -6.10
N GLY A 93 -28.44 -1.45 -7.05
CA GLY A 93 -28.72 -2.90 -7.08
C GLY A 93 -27.98 -3.71 -6.00
N SER A 94 -27.78 -3.16 -4.81
CA SER A 94 -26.87 -3.67 -3.77
C SER A 94 -27.55 -4.46 -2.65
N CYS A 95 -28.83 -4.83 -2.78
CA CYS A 95 -29.61 -5.55 -1.75
C CYS A 95 -28.87 -6.75 -1.15
N THR A 96 -28.17 -7.53 -1.98
CA THR A 96 -27.35 -8.66 -1.54
C THR A 96 -26.22 -8.25 -0.61
N SER A 97 -25.49 -7.17 -0.94
CA SER A 97 -24.42 -6.67 -0.07
C SER A 97 -24.97 -6.01 1.20
N TRP A 98 -26.18 -5.45 1.17
CA TRP A 98 -26.87 -5.04 2.40
C TRP A 98 -27.18 -6.23 3.30
N ALA A 99 -27.71 -7.33 2.74
CA ALA A 99 -28.00 -8.53 3.52
C ALA A 99 -26.72 -9.17 4.11
N CYS A 100 -25.68 -9.35 3.29
CA CYS A 100 -24.45 -10.02 3.69
C CYS A 100 -23.53 -9.16 4.56
N SER A 101 -23.15 -7.96 4.08
CA SER A 101 -22.15 -7.11 4.70
C SER A 101 -22.77 -6.28 5.82
N TYR A 102 -23.81 -5.50 5.50
CA TYR A 102 -24.40 -4.56 6.45
C TYR A 102 -25.15 -5.27 7.57
N TYR A 103 -26.06 -6.21 7.28
CA TYR A 103 -26.82 -6.88 8.33
C TYR A 103 -26.06 -8.05 8.98
N ALA A 104 -25.71 -9.08 8.20
CA ALA A 104 -25.18 -10.32 8.78
C ALA A 104 -23.77 -10.16 9.35
N ASN A 105 -22.83 -9.56 8.60
CA ASN A 105 -21.46 -9.42 9.09
C ASN A 105 -21.36 -8.34 10.19
N SER A 106 -22.02 -7.18 10.07
CA SER A 106 -21.98 -6.19 11.17
C SER A 106 -22.54 -6.75 12.47
N TYR A 107 -23.63 -7.52 12.43
CA TYR A 107 -24.16 -8.17 13.63
C TYR A 107 -23.16 -9.13 14.27
N LEU A 108 -22.46 -9.92 13.44
CA LEU A 108 -21.40 -10.81 13.89
C LEU A 108 -20.26 -10.04 14.55
N GLN A 109 -19.72 -9.01 13.88
CA GLN A 109 -18.61 -8.21 14.41
C GLN A 109 -19.02 -7.44 15.67
N ALA A 110 -20.23 -6.89 15.72
CA ALA A 110 -20.74 -6.19 16.89
C ALA A 110 -20.86 -7.11 18.12
N LYS A 111 -21.23 -8.38 17.95
CA LYS A 111 -21.22 -9.34 19.07
C LYS A 111 -19.80 -9.65 19.54
N ILE A 112 -18.83 -9.78 18.62
CA ILE A 112 -17.43 -10.05 18.96
C ILE A 112 -16.84 -8.87 19.74
N HIS A 113 -17.05 -7.65 19.26
CA HIS A 113 -16.47 -6.43 19.81
C HIS A 113 -17.36 -5.72 20.84
N ASN A 114 -18.55 -6.24 21.10
CA ASN A 114 -19.57 -5.67 21.99
C ASN A 114 -20.01 -4.23 21.58
N TRP A 115 -20.20 -3.98 20.29
CA TRP A 115 -20.65 -2.67 19.75
C TRP A 115 -22.16 -2.47 19.84
N ASP A 116 -22.61 -1.30 20.27
CA ASP A 116 -24.01 -0.89 20.22
C ASP A 116 -24.32 -0.21 18.88
N LEU A 117 -24.65 -1.02 17.87
CA LEU A 117 -24.93 -0.55 16.51
C LEU A 117 -26.26 0.23 16.39
N LYS A 118 -27.14 0.12 17.40
CA LYS A 118 -28.36 0.94 17.48
C LYS A 118 -28.13 2.30 18.12
N GLY A 119 -27.06 2.43 18.90
CA GLY A 119 -26.69 3.61 19.64
C GLY A 119 -25.40 4.24 19.14
N ASN A 120 -24.40 4.32 20.02
CA ASN A 120 -23.20 5.13 19.83
C ASN A 120 -22.23 4.55 18.79
N ASP A 121 -22.31 3.25 18.48
CA ASP A 121 -21.38 2.58 17.57
C ASP A 121 -21.99 2.37 16.17
N SER A 122 -23.03 3.12 15.79
CA SER A 122 -23.72 2.93 14.50
C SER A 122 -22.80 3.07 13.29
N SER A 123 -21.74 3.88 13.37
CA SER A 123 -20.72 4.02 12.31
C SER A 123 -19.84 2.77 12.15
N LYS A 124 -19.82 1.85 13.13
CA LYS A 124 -19.14 0.56 13.03
C LYS A 124 -19.90 -0.47 12.17
N CYS A 125 -21.08 -0.13 11.66
CA CYS A 125 -21.74 -0.97 10.65
C CYS A 125 -20.85 -1.07 9.41
N LEU A 126 -20.82 -2.25 8.80
CA LEU A 126 -19.99 -2.52 7.63
C LEU A 126 -20.66 -1.99 6.35
N ASN A 127 -19.87 -1.30 5.54
CA ASN A 127 -20.34 -0.63 4.33
C ASN A 127 -20.66 -1.68 3.24
N PRO A 128 -21.92 -1.78 2.77
CA PRO A 128 -22.31 -2.74 1.74
C PRO A 128 -21.73 -2.42 0.36
N LEU A 129 -21.37 -1.15 0.09
CA LEU A 129 -20.77 -0.79 -1.20
C LEU A 129 -19.34 -1.32 -1.36
N TRP A 130 -18.65 -1.64 -0.25
CA TRP A 130 -17.31 -2.24 -0.29
C TRP A 130 -17.25 -3.52 -1.13
N THR A 131 -18.19 -4.44 -0.87
CA THR A 131 -18.30 -5.71 -1.61
C THR A 131 -19.04 -5.52 -2.94
N TYR A 132 -20.10 -4.70 -2.95
CA TYR A 132 -20.91 -4.49 -4.16
C TYR A 132 -20.09 -3.91 -5.32
N ASN A 133 -19.34 -2.85 -5.08
CA ASN A 133 -18.59 -2.11 -6.11
C ASN A 133 -17.51 -2.97 -6.78
N LYS A 134 -17.11 -4.08 -6.16
CA LYS A 134 -16.13 -5.02 -6.69
C LYS A 134 -16.75 -6.08 -7.59
N MET A 135 -18.07 -6.28 -7.55
CA MET A 135 -18.78 -7.38 -8.23
C MET A 135 -19.98 -6.92 -9.08
N ASN A 136 -20.06 -5.62 -9.41
CA ASN A 136 -21.19 -5.04 -10.14
C ASN A 136 -20.90 -4.77 -11.62
N ASN A 137 -19.76 -5.21 -12.16
CA ASN A 137 -19.25 -4.89 -13.50
C ASN A 137 -19.19 -3.38 -13.81
N GLY A 138 -19.12 -2.53 -12.78
CA GLY A 138 -19.22 -1.08 -12.94
C GLY A 138 -20.63 -0.58 -13.30
N GLU A 139 -21.67 -1.41 -13.10
CA GLU A 139 -23.08 -1.10 -13.36
C GLU A 139 -23.84 -0.83 -12.06
N ILE A 140 -24.73 0.17 -12.06
CA ILE A 140 -25.46 0.59 -10.86
C ILE A 140 -26.65 -0.30 -10.50
N TYR A 141 -27.27 -0.94 -11.49
CA TYR A 141 -28.51 -1.75 -11.31
C TYR A 141 -28.25 -3.25 -11.35
N LEU A 142 -27.01 -3.68 -11.61
CA LEU A 142 -26.68 -5.10 -11.66
C LEU A 142 -26.65 -5.66 -10.24
N GLY A 143 -27.45 -6.70 -9.99
CA GLY A 143 -27.46 -7.42 -8.71
C GLY A 143 -26.24 -8.32 -8.53
N ALA A 144 -25.92 -8.63 -7.28
CA ALA A 144 -24.89 -9.60 -6.91
C ALA A 144 -25.51 -10.88 -6.31
N ASN A 145 -24.76 -11.99 -6.34
CA ASN A 145 -25.16 -13.24 -5.70
C ASN A 145 -24.69 -13.29 -4.23
N SER A 146 -25.51 -13.85 -3.33
CA SER A 146 -25.20 -13.92 -1.89
C SER A 146 -23.97 -14.78 -1.61
N GLU A 147 -23.79 -15.89 -2.31
CA GLU A 147 -22.59 -16.73 -2.20
C GLU A 147 -21.34 -15.97 -2.62
N ASP A 148 -21.41 -15.26 -3.74
CA ASP A 148 -20.28 -14.48 -4.25
C ASP A 148 -19.91 -13.35 -3.29
N THR A 149 -20.91 -12.69 -2.71
CA THR A 149 -20.70 -11.67 -1.67
C THR A 149 -20.06 -12.27 -0.43
N LEU A 150 -20.49 -13.44 0.03
CA LEU A 150 -19.90 -14.13 1.18
C LEU A 150 -18.47 -14.63 0.88
N LYS A 151 -18.19 -15.12 -0.33
CA LYS A 151 -16.84 -15.45 -0.80
C LYS A 151 -15.94 -14.21 -0.79
N MET A 152 -16.44 -13.08 -1.28
CA MET A 152 -15.72 -11.80 -1.23
C MET A 152 -15.39 -11.41 0.21
N LEU A 153 -16.37 -11.44 1.12
CA LEU A 153 -16.17 -11.19 2.55
C LEU A 153 -15.12 -12.13 3.18
N SER A 154 -15.04 -13.39 2.76
CA SER A 154 -14.02 -14.32 3.29
C SER A 154 -12.61 -14.04 2.76
N ARG A 155 -12.49 -13.41 1.59
CA ARG A 155 -11.22 -13.16 0.91
C ARG A 155 -10.62 -11.81 1.28
N ILE A 156 -11.43 -10.75 1.22
CA ILE A 156 -10.95 -9.38 1.41
C ILE A 156 -11.53 -8.70 2.65
N GLY A 157 -12.52 -9.31 3.31
CA GLY A 157 -13.20 -8.73 4.46
C GLY A 157 -14.15 -7.60 4.10
N ALA A 158 -14.33 -6.66 5.02
CA ALA A 158 -15.31 -5.58 4.94
C ALA A 158 -14.79 -4.34 5.66
N VAL A 159 -15.28 -3.17 5.33
CA VAL A 159 -14.88 -1.90 5.95
C VAL A 159 -16.05 -1.28 6.71
N THR A 160 -15.80 -0.54 7.79
CA THR A 160 -16.85 0.16 8.53
C THR A 160 -17.27 1.46 7.83
N TYR A 161 -18.46 1.99 8.14
CA TYR A 161 -18.85 3.33 7.72
C TYR A 161 -18.02 4.45 8.39
N GLU A 162 -17.31 4.13 9.47
CA GLU A 162 -16.39 5.06 10.11
C GLU A 162 -15.16 5.32 9.24
N THR A 163 -14.59 4.27 8.64
CA THR A 163 -13.42 4.36 7.75
C THR A 163 -13.83 4.68 6.31
N MET A 164 -14.87 4.01 5.79
CA MET A 164 -15.45 4.27 4.47
C MET A 164 -16.84 4.90 4.62
N PRO A 165 -16.97 6.22 4.82
CA PRO A 165 -18.26 6.89 4.95
C PRO A 165 -19.23 6.56 3.82
N GLU A 166 -20.52 6.58 4.16
CA GLU A 166 -21.61 6.45 3.20
C GLU A 166 -21.41 7.41 2.03
N ASN A 167 -21.36 6.85 0.82
CA ASN A 167 -21.37 7.59 -0.43
C ASN A 167 -22.22 6.82 -1.44
N GLU A 168 -22.78 7.52 -2.43
CA GLU A 168 -23.59 6.88 -3.49
C GLU A 168 -22.71 6.36 -4.66
N SER A 169 -21.39 6.28 -4.49
CA SER A 169 -20.50 5.85 -5.56
C SER A 169 -20.50 4.33 -5.67
N TYR A 170 -21.14 3.83 -6.73
CA TYR A 170 -21.18 2.41 -7.05
C TYR A 170 -19.90 1.90 -7.76
N THR A 171 -18.87 2.75 -7.91
CA THR A 171 -17.60 2.40 -8.56
C THR A 171 -16.37 2.67 -7.70
N PHE A 172 -16.54 3.22 -6.50
CA PHE A 172 -15.43 3.50 -5.58
C PHE A 172 -14.94 2.20 -4.91
N TRP A 173 -13.66 1.87 -5.04
CA TRP A 173 -13.09 0.63 -4.51
C TRP A 173 -12.45 0.77 -3.13
N GLY A 174 -12.54 1.97 -2.54
CA GLY A 174 -11.89 2.35 -1.29
C GLY A 174 -10.52 3.00 -1.49
N ASP A 175 -10.06 3.68 -0.45
CA ASP A 175 -8.70 4.21 -0.33
C ASP A 175 -7.80 3.28 0.52
N GLU A 176 -6.61 3.75 0.86
CA GLU A 176 -5.62 2.97 1.60
C GLU A 176 -6.11 2.55 3.00
N ASP A 177 -6.76 3.46 3.74
CA ASP A 177 -7.27 3.16 5.08
C ASP A 177 -8.37 2.09 5.00
N ASP A 178 -9.23 2.17 3.98
CA ASP A 178 -10.28 1.16 3.74
C ASP A 178 -9.69 -0.24 3.51
N TRP A 179 -8.66 -0.33 2.66
CA TRP A 179 -7.99 -1.58 2.33
C TRP A 179 -7.17 -2.15 3.49
N LEU A 180 -6.66 -1.31 4.40
CA LEU A 180 -5.93 -1.74 5.60
C LEU A 180 -6.87 -2.14 6.76
N GLU A 181 -8.07 -1.55 6.85
CA GLU A 181 -9.09 -1.98 7.81
C GLU A 181 -9.74 -3.30 7.37
N ALA A 182 -10.06 -3.44 6.08
CA ALA A 182 -10.93 -4.51 5.58
C ALA A 182 -10.56 -5.93 6.02
N PRO A 183 -9.26 -6.34 6.01
CA PRO A 183 -8.79 -7.61 6.56
C PRO A 183 -9.34 -7.99 7.94
N GLN A 184 -9.53 -7.03 8.85
CA GLN A 184 -9.96 -7.29 10.22
C GLN A 184 -11.35 -7.96 10.32
N TYR A 185 -12.23 -7.70 9.36
CA TYR A 185 -13.62 -8.14 9.40
C TYR A 185 -13.93 -9.26 8.39
N ARG A 186 -12.89 -10.01 8.00
CA ARG A 186 -13.02 -11.25 7.23
C ARG A 186 -13.91 -12.26 7.94
N ILE A 187 -14.79 -12.89 7.17
CA ILE A 187 -15.53 -14.06 7.65
C ILE A 187 -14.71 -15.33 7.45
N LYS A 188 -14.87 -16.30 8.35
CA LYS A 188 -14.25 -17.63 8.21
C LYS A 188 -14.87 -18.41 7.05
N GLY A 189 -16.16 -18.23 6.82
CA GLY A 189 -16.93 -18.93 5.81
C GLY A 189 -18.43 -18.76 6.03
N PHE A 190 -19.20 -19.59 5.34
CA PHE A 190 -20.65 -19.56 5.36
C PHE A 190 -21.22 -20.97 5.17
N ASP A 191 -22.43 -21.18 5.68
CA ASP A 191 -23.19 -22.41 5.52
C ASP A 191 -24.46 -22.13 4.71
N PHE A 192 -24.94 -23.15 3.97
CA PHE A 192 -26.24 -23.12 3.31
C PHE A 192 -27.19 -24.16 3.87
N THR A 193 -28.49 -23.88 3.79
CA THR A 193 -29.55 -24.88 3.96
C THR A 193 -30.69 -24.60 3.01
N LEU A 194 -31.52 -25.61 2.75
CA LEU A 194 -32.74 -25.44 1.96
C LEU A 194 -33.72 -24.54 2.71
N THR A 195 -34.49 -23.72 1.99
CA THR A 195 -35.50 -22.85 2.61
C THR A 195 -36.58 -23.65 3.35
N SER A 196 -36.79 -24.91 2.98
CA SER A 196 -37.71 -25.84 3.65
C SER A 196 -37.20 -26.33 5.01
N ASN A 197 -35.91 -26.18 5.34
CA ASN A 197 -35.34 -26.59 6.61
C ASN A 197 -35.58 -25.55 7.72
N THR A 198 -36.85 -25.31 8.04
CA THR A 198 -37.31 -24.33 9.03
C THR A 198 -36.59 -24.47 10.38
N GLU A 199 -36.41 -25.69 10.87
CA GLU A 199 -35.76 -25.91 12.16
C GLU A 199 -34.26 -25.57 12.15
N VAL A 200 -33.55 -25.81 11.04
CA VAL A 200 -32.14 -25.38 10.88
C VAL A 200 -32.05 -23.86 10.89
N ILE A 201 -32.93 -23.18 10.16
CA ILE A 201 -33.02 -21.71 10.13
C ILE A 201 -33.26 -21.17 11.55
N LYS A 202 -34.22 -21.75 12.29
CA LYS A 202 -34.50 -21.39 13.68
C LYS A 202 -33.29 -21.63 14.59
N SER A 203 -32.57 -22.75 14.42
CA SER A 203 -31.37 -23.03 15.20
C SER A 203 -30.27 -22.00 14.93
N TRP A 204 -30.03 -21.62 13.68
CA TRP A 204 -29.05 -20.57 13.34
C TRP A 204 -29.40 -19.23 13.98
N LEU A 205 -30.67 -18.84 13.99
CA LEU A 205 -31.12 -17.63 14.67
C LEU A 205 -30.89 -17.73 16.19
N ASN A 206 -31.16 -18.89 16.80
CA ASN A 206 -30.92 -19.11 18.23
C ASN A 206 -29.42 -19.07 18.61
N ASP A 207 -28.52 -19.44 17.70
CA ASP A 207 -27.07 -19.26 17.85
C ASP A 207 -26.64 -17.79 17.67
N GLY A 208 -27.60 -16.91 17.35
CA GLY A 208 -27.37 -15.51 17.06
C GLY A 208 -26.76 -15.29 15.67
N SER A 209 -27.02 -16.12 14.68
CA SER A 209 -26.68 -15.84 13.28
C SER A 209 -27.86 -15.18 12.58
N ILE A 210 -27.61 -14.15 11.78
CA ILE A 210 -28.59 -13.60 10.85
C ILE A 210 -28.63 -14.47 9.59
N VAL A 211 -29.83 -14.78 9.12
CA VAL A 211 -30.02 -15.67 7.96
C VAL A 211 -30.30 -14.83 6.72
N ILE A 212 -29.50 -15.01 5.69
CA ILE A 212 -29.61 -14.32 4.40
C ILE A 212 -30.48 -15.15 3.47
N ILE A 213 -31.43 -14.50 2.79
CA ILE A 213 -32.34 -15.16 1.87
C ILE A 213 -32.64 -14.27 0.66
N ALA A 214 -32.83 -14.91 -0.50
CA ALA A 214 -33.32 -14.24 -1.70
C ALA A 214 -34.84 -14.46 -1.85
N ILE A 215 -35.55 -13.44 -2.31
CA ILE A 215 -37.00 -13.44 -2.50
C ILE A 215 -37.40 -12.75 -3.82
N PRO A 216 -38.60 -13.03 -4.37
CA PRO A 216 -39.15 -12.27 -5.49
C PRO A 216 -39.54 -10.85 -5.03
N TYR A 217 -38.95 -9.82 -5.64
CA TYR A 217 -39.27 -8.43 -5.28
C TYR A 217 -40.76 -8.09 -5.47
N ALA A 218 -41.41 -8.71 -6.46
CA ALA A 218 -42.83 -8.50 -6.75
C ALA A 218 -43.72 -8.83 -5.53
N ASP A 219 -43.33 -9.80 -4.71
CA ASP A 219 -44.10 -10.23 -3.54
C ASP A 219 -44.18 -9.10 -2.50
N LEU A 220 -43.13 -8.28 -2.37
CA LEU A 220 -43.11 -7.12 -1.47
C LEU A 220 -44.11 -6.02 -1.86
N ARG A 221 -44.64 -6.03 -3.08
CA ARG A 221 -45.63 -5.04 -3.53
C ARG A 221 -47.04 -5.61 -3.51
N ASN A 222 -47.18 -6.91 -3.72
CA ASN A 222 -48.46 -7.54 -4.00
C ASN A 222 -49.04 -8.30 -2.80
N CYS A 223 -48.21 -8.67 -1.81
CA CYS A 223 -48.62 -9.55 -0.70
C CYS A 223 -48.99 -8.79 0.59
N PHE A 224 -48.51 -7.55 0.73
CA PHE A 224 -48.88 -6.66 1.83
C PHE A 224 -50.26 -6.06 1.56
N GLU A 225 -51.29 -6.81 1.91
CA GLU A 225 -52.66 -6.28 1.97
C GLU A 225 -52.81 -5.37 3.22
N ASN A 226 -53.80 -5.63 4.07
CA ASN A 226 -53.95 -4.98 5.38
C ASN A 226 -53.14 -5.68 6.50
N THR A 227 -52.11 -6.45 6.14
CA THR A 227 -51.27 -7.21 7.08
C THR A 227 -49.79 -7.01 6.76
N SER A 228 -48.93 -7.34 7.73
CA SER A 228 -47.48 -7.35 7.56
C SER A 228 -46.90 -8.74 7.27
N ILE A 229 -47.73 -9.71 6.89
CA ILE A 229 -47.33 -11.12 6.71
C ILE A 229 -47.54 -11.52 5.26
N ILE A 230 -46.50 -12.05 4.61
CA ILE A 230 -46.56 -12.74 3.33
C ILE A 230 -46.75 -14.23 3.60
N SER A 231 -47.76 -14.82 3.00
CA SER A 231 -48.10 -16.26 3.02
C SER A 231 -47.81 -16.88 1.66
N ASP A 232 -47.67 -18.20 1.60
CA ASP A 232 -47.47 -18.97 0.37
C ASP A 232 -48.59 -18.67 -0.63
N HIS A 233 -49.83 -18.59 -0.12
CA HIS A 233 -51.02 -18.30 -0.93
C HIS A 233 -50.93 -17.01 -1.77
N CYS A 234 -50.21 -15.97 -1.31
CA CYS A 234 -50.08 -14.71 -2.04
C CYS A 234 -48.78 -14.56 -2.85
N GLN A 235 -47.84 -15.50 -2.73
CA GLN A 235 -46.57 -15.44 -3.44
C GLN A 235 -46.73 -15.59 -4.95
N SER A 236 -45.85 -14.92 -5.69
CA SER A 236 -45.77 -15.05 -7.15
C SER A 236 -45.15 -16.38 -7.61
N HIS A 237 -44.34 -17.01 -6.76
CA HIS A 237 -43.46 -18.13 -7.10
C HIS A 237 -42.55 -17.86 -8.32
N GLU A 238 -42.24 -16.59 -8.55
CA GLU A 238 -41.25 -16.16 -9.54
C GLU A 238 -39.82 -16.42 -9.04
N ASN A 239 -38.84 -16.25 -9.93
CA ASN A 239 -37.44 -16.32 -9.52
C ASN A 239 -37.12 -15.14 -8.59
N ALA A 240 -36.29 -15.38 -7.57
CA ALA A 240 -35.87 -14.33 -6.67
C ALA A 240 -35.04 -13.25 -7.39
N THR A 241 -35.30 -11.99 -7.04
CA THR A 241 -34.65 -10.80 -7.61
C THR A 241 -34.20 -9.81 -6.55
N HIS A 242 -34.44 -10.12 -5.28
CA HIS A 242 -34.11 -9.26 -4.14
C HIS A 242 -33.55 -10.08 -2.98
N ALA A 243 -32.66 -9.50 -2.19
CA ALA A 243 -32.07 -10.15 -1.03
C ALA A 243 -32.44 -9.40 0.26
N VAL A 244 -32.76 -10.16 1.29
CA VAL A 244 -33.19 -9.68 2.62
C VAL A 244 -32.59 -10.57 3.70
N VAL A 245 -32.81 -10.21 4.96
CA VAL A 245 -32.40 -11.06 6.09
C VAL A 245 -33.58 -11.47 6.96
N ILE A 246 -33.58 -12.73 7.39
CA ILE A 246 -34.41 -13.22 8.49
C ILE A 246 -33.65 -12.93 9.79
N ALA A 247 -34.30 -12.18 10.69
CA ALA A 247 -33.73 -11.77 11.98
C ALA A 247 -34.51 -12.36 13.18
N GLY A 248 -35.50 -13.19 12.94
CA GLY A 248 -36.30 -13.76 14.01
C GLY A 248 -37.42 -14.66 13.50
N TYR A 249 -38.19 -15.19 14.43
CA TYR A 249 -39.34 -16.03 14.14
C TYR A 249 -40.40 -15.96 15.25
N ASN A 250 -41.63 -16.34 14.92
CA ASN A 250 -42.75 -16.43 15.86
C ASN A 250 -43.67 -17.60 15.46
N ASP A 251 -43.63 -18.68 16.24
CA ASP A 251 -44.41 -19.90 15.99
C ASP A 251 -45.93 -19.70 16.18
N SER A 252 -46.36 -18.61 16.83
CA SER A 252 -47.77 -18.37 17.18
C SER A 252 -48.53 -17.51 16.18
N MET A 253 -47.82 -16.76 15.31
CA MET A 253 -48.45 -15.95 14.28
C MET A 253 -48.88 -16.83 13.10
N SER A 254 -49.96 -16.44 12.42
CA SER A 254 -50.47 -17.19 11.27
C SER A 254 -51.15 -16.27 10.26
N LYS A 255 -51.19 -16.73 9.01
CA LYS A 255 -51.94 -16.11 7.92
C LYS A 255 -52.37 -17.23 6.95
N ASP A 256 -53.57 -17.14 6.39
CA ASP A 256 -54.07 -18.08 5.37
C ASP A 256 -54.00 -19.58 5.74
N ASN A 257 -54.14 -19.88 7.03
CA ASN A 257 -53.99 -21.22 7.66
C ASN A 257 -52.56 -21.76 7.73
N GLU A 258 -51.56 -20.95 7.41
CA GLU A 258 -50.14 -21.23 7.59
C GLU A 258 -49.72 -20.71 8.97
N THR A 259 -49.11 -21.56 9.80
CA THR A 259 -48.74 -21.24 11.19
C THR A 259 -47.23 -21.13 11.33
N GLY A 260 -46.80 -20.09 12.04
CA GLY A 260 -45.40 -19.76 12.20
C GLY A 260 -44.91 -18.81 11.12
N VAL A 261 -44.15 -17.80 11.54
CA VAL A 261 -43.59 -16.79 10.63
C VAL A 261 -42.14 -16.50 10.97
N PHE A 262 -41.35 -16.20 9.95
CA PHE A 262 -40.05 -15.54 10.07
C PHE A 262 -40.25 -14.02 10.06
N LYS A 263 -39.50 -13.30 10.90
CA LYS A 263 -39.38 -11.84 10.83
C LYS A 263 -38.25 -11.49 9.86
N VAL A 264 -38.57 -10.67 8.87
CA VAL A 264 -37.67 -10.29 7.79
C VAL A 264 -37.40 -8.80 7.83
N VAL A 265 -36.14 -8.42 7.67
CA VAL A 265 -35.68 -7.03 7.63
C VAL A 265 -35.22 -6.70 6.21
N ASN A 266 -35.75 -5.61 5.67
CA ASN A 266 -35.43 -5.15 4.32
C ASN A 266 -34.35 -4.05 4.33
N SER A 267 -33.84 -3.67 3.15
CA SER A 267 -32.87 -2.59 2.93
C SER A 267 -33.47 -1.38 2.18
N GLU A 268 -34.76 -1.12 2.34
CA GLU A 268 -35.50 -0.03 1.67
C GLU A 268 -35.74 1.18 2.60
N GLY A 269 -35.06 1.22 3.74
CA GLY A 269 -35.12 2.31 4.72
C GLY A 269 -36.05 2.07 5.91
N PRO A 270 -35.83 2.82 7.01
CA PRO A 270 -36.48 2.57 8.30
C PRO A 270 -37.97 2.88 8.33
N THR A 271 -38.48 3.67 7.38
CA THR A 271 -39.91 4.01 7.26
C THR A 271 -40.64 3.18 6.22
N TRP A 272 -39.95 2.27 5.53
CA TRP A 272 -40.54 1.41 4.51
C TRP A 272 -41.33 0.26 5.15
N GLY A 273 -42.26 -0.31 4.38
CA GLY A 273 -42.97 -1.54 4.73
C GLY A 273 -44.33 -1.31 5.39
N PRO A 274 -45.10 -2.40 5.60
CA PRO A 274 -46.49 -2.34 6.07
C PRO A 274 -46.67 -1.71 7.45
N ASN A 275 -45.66 -1.80 8.32
CA ASN A 275 -45.66 -1.23 9.66
C ASN A 275 -44.81 0.06 9.78
N GLY A 276 -44.15 0.48 8.70
CA GLY A 276 -43.26 1.65 8.69
C GLY A 276 -42.02 1.49 9.58
N ASP A 277 -41.52 0.26 9.73
CA ASP A 277 -40.36 -0.10 10.56
C ASP A 277 -39.28 -0.88 9.77
N GLY A 278 -39.37 -0.89 8.44
CA GLY A 278 -38.44 -1.61 7.56
C GLY A 278 -38.59 -3.14 7.59
N CYS A 279 -39.53 -3.66 8.37
CA CYS A 279 -39.69 -5.08 8.62
C CYS A 279 -41.03 -5.59 8.12
N TYR A 280 -41.09 -6.90 7.92
CA TYR A 280 -42.30 -7.65 7.64
C TYR A 280 -42.11 -9.10 8.08
N TYR A 281 -43.10 -9.94 7.82
CA TYR A 281 -43.07 -11.35 8.17
C TYR A 281 -43.36 -12.20 6.94
N MET A 282 -42.80 -13.41 6.91
CA MET A 282 -43.11 -14.44 5.93
C MET A 282 -43.48 -15.72 6.68
N THR A 283 -44.55 -16.40 6.30
CA THR A 283 -44.88 -17.71 6.90
C THR A 283 -43.76 -18.72 6.62
N TYR A 284 -43.66 -19.77 7.45
CA TYR A 284 -42.70 -20.85 7.20
C TYR A 284 -42.95 -21.52 5.84
N ASP A 285 -44.21 -21.69 5.46
CA ASP A 285 -44.62 -22.25 4.17
C ASP A 285 -44.18 -21.34 3.01
N ALA A 286 -44.40 -20.02 3.12
CA ALA A 286 -43.94 -19.05 2.11
C ALA A 286 -42.43 -19.09 1.90
N VAL A 287 -41.63 -19.25 2.97
CA VAL A 287 -40.17 -19.38 2.85
C VAL A 287 -39.82 -20.74 2.22
N SER A 288 -40.42 -21.82 2.70
CA SER A 288 -40.18 -23.19 2.22
C SER A 288 -40.41 -23.35 0.71
N ASN A 289 -41.38 -22.65 0.16
CA ASN A 289 -41.81 -22.78 -1.24
C ASN A 289 -41.24 -21.72 -2.18
N LEU A 290 -40.26 -20.93 -1.72
CA LEU A 290 -39.48 -20.04 -2.59
C LEU A 290 -38.77 -20.86 -3.67
N LYS A 291 -38.90 -20.40 -4.91
CA LYS A 291 -38.35 -21.09 -6.07
C LYS A 291 -36.83 -20.87 -6.20
N ASP A 292 -36.09 -21.97 -6.32
CA ASP A 292 -34.63 -21.98 -6.54
C ASP A 292 -33.83 -21.14 -5.51
N CYS A 293 -34.33 -21.04 -4.27
CA CYS A 293 -33.74 -20.24 -3.20
C CYS A 293 -33.10 -21.11 -2.11
N TYR A 294 -32.14 -20.52 -1.39
CA TYR A 294 -31.48 -21.11 -0.23
C TYR A 294 -31.38 -20.09 0.88
N CYS A 295 -31.25 -20.59 2.11
CA CYS A 295 -30.87 -19.79 3.25
C CYS A 295 -29.37 -19.92 3.48
N ALA A 296 -28.70 -18.80 3.72
CA ALA A 296 -27.28 -18.78 4.07
C ALA A 296 -27.07 -18.14 5.45
N ARG A 297 -26.01 -18.55 6.14
CA ARG A 297 -25.49 -17.81 7.30
C ARG A 297 -23.98 -17.66 7.19
N ILE A 298 -23.43 -16.65 7.85
CA ILE A 298 -21.99 -16.59 8.14
C ILE A 298 -21.69 -17.59 9.27
N SER A 299 -20.73 -18.50 9.07
CA SER A 299 -20.41 -19.56 10.03
C SER A 299 -19.39 -19.12 11.10
N GLY A 300 -18.75 -17.97 10.93
CA GLY A 300 -17.91 -17.32 11.93
C GLY A 300 -17.04 -16.20 11.35
N ALA A 301 -16.34 -15.47 12.21
CA ALA A 301 -15.31 -14.51 11.80
C ALA A 301 -13.94 -15.20 11.73
N ARG A 302 -13.05 -14.73 10.83
CA ARG A 302 -11.65 -15.17 10.82
C ARG A 302 -10.96 -14.76 12.13
N TYR A 303 -11.22 -13.54 12.54
CA TYR A 303 -10.78 -12.94 13.80
C TYR A 303 -11.97 -12.88 14.76
N ASN A 304 -12.11 -13.91 15.59
CA ASN A 304 -13.33 -14.16 16.37
C ASN A 304 -13.27 -13.66 17.83
N THR A 305 -12.25 -12.87 18.17
CA THR A 305 -12.11 -12.18 19.45
C THR A 305 -11.72 -10.72 19.22
N PRO A 306 -11.98 -9.81 20.17
CA PRO A 306 -11.55 -8.42 20.04
C PRO A 306 -10.05 -8.22 19.77
N ASP A 307 -9.22 -9.11 20.31
CA ASP A 307 -7.75 -9.02 20.27
C ASP A 307 -7.13 -9.77 19.08
N SER A 308 -7.87 -10.68 18.44
CA SER A 308 -7.39 -11.37 17.23
C SER A 308 -7.40 -10.40 16.06
N LYS A 309 -6.27 -10.29 15.33
CA LYS A 309 -6.08 -9.35 14.24
C LYS A 309 -5.21 -9.96 13.12
N PRO A 310 -5.28 -9.43 11.89
CA PRO A 310 -4.32 -9.77 10.85
C PRO A 310 -2.88 -9.48 11.27
N GLU A 311 -1.96 -10.36 10.89
CA GLU A 311 -0.54 -10.26 11.26
C GLU A 311 0.37 -10.10 10.03
N LEU A 312 -0.10 -10.50 8.85
CA LEU A 312 0.66 -10.42 7.60
C LEU A 312 -0.25 -9.95 6.47
N ILE A 313 0.05 -8.78 5.90
CA ILE A 313 -0.72 -8.17 4.82
C ILE A 313 0.18 -7.99 3.60
N GLY A 314 -0.21 -8.50 2.44
CA GLY A 314 0.41 -8.15 1.17
C GLY A 314 -0.28 -6.94 0.57
N TYR A 315 0.46 -6.00 -0.03
CA TYR A 315 -0.13 -4.82 -0.66
C TYR A 315 0.50 -4.47 -2.00
N VAL A 316 -0.24 -3.73 -2.83
CA VAL A 316 0.23 -3.04 -4.02
C VAL A 316 -0.25 -1.59 -3.99
N ARG A 317 0.60 -0.67 -4.42
CA ARG A 317 0.25 0.70 -4.77
C ARG A 317 0.38 0.87 -6.28
N PHE A 318 -0.58 1.53 -6.88
CA PHE A 318 -0.56 1.87 -8.30
C PHE A 318 -0.01 3.28 -8.49
N ASP A 319 0.68 3.51 -9.60
CA ASP A 319 1.06 4.85 -10.02
C ASP A 319 -0.22 5.66 -10.31
N PRO A 320 -0.43 6.82 -9.65
CA PRO A 320 -1.69 7.57 -9.76
C PRO A 320 -2.05 8.00 -11.19
N GLU A 321 -1.04 8.18 -12.06
CA GLU A 321 -1.21 8.64 -13.44
C GLU A 321 -1.39 7.48 -14.44
N ASN A 322 -1.07 6.24 -14.04
CA ASN A 322 -1.05 5.08 -14.93
C ASN A 322 -1.79 3.85 -14.34
N LYS A 323 -3.02 4.07 -13.88
CA LYS A 323 -3.90 3.03 -13.32
C LYS A 323 -4.72 2.36 -14.41
N GLY A 324 -4.64 1.04 -14.50
CA GLY A 324 -5.47 0.23 -15.40
C GLY A 324 -6.89 0.07 -14.87
N THR A 325 -7.56 -1.01 -15.29
CA THR A 325 -9.01 -1.19 -15.09
C THR A 325 -9.37 -2.27 -14.08
N LYS A 326 -10.47 -2.07 -13.35
CA LYS A 326 -11.05 -2.95 -12.30
C LYS A 326 -11.63 -4.28 -12.81
N ASP A 327 -11.53 -4.54 -14.11
CA ASP A 327 -11.89 -5.80 -14.75
C ASP A 327 -10.77 -6.86 -14.64
N GLN A 328 -9.60 -6.46 -14.13
CA GLN A 328 -8.49 -7.34 -13.77
C GLN A 328 -8.75 -8.08 -12.46
N ASN A 329 -8.46 -9.37 -12.46
CA ASN A 329 -8.32 -10.16 -11.26
C ASN A 329 -6.91 -10.03 -10.67
N ILE A 330 -6.82 -10.06 -9.35
CA ILE A 330 -5.59 -9.90 -8.59
C ILE A 330 -5.48 -11.05 -7.58
N ILE A 331 -4.32 -11.69 -7.55
CA ILE A 331 -4.04 -12.83 -6.68
C ILE A 331 -2.80 -12.53 -5.87
N PHE A 332 -2.90 -12.50 -4.55
CA PHE A 332 -1.76 -12.35 -3.64
C PHE A 332 -1.41 -13.71 -3.05
N GLY A 333 -0.13 -14.01 -2.85
CA GLY A 333 0.24 -15.27 -2.22
C GLY A 333 1.62 -15.29 -1.58
N ILE A 334 1.85 -16.37 -0.83
CA ILE A 334 3.10 -16.69 -0.16
C ILE A 334 3.75 -17.88 -0.87
N GLY A 335 5.07 -17.82 -1.03
CA GLY A 335 5.86 -18.79 -1.78
C GLY A 335 6.34 -18.24 -3.11
N ASN A 336 6.88 -19.13 -3.95
CA ASN A 336 7.45 -18.79 -5.25
C ASN A 336 6.82 -19.63 -6.38
N GLU A 337 7.17 -19.35 -7.63
CA GLU A 337 6.60 -20.03 -8.81
C GLU A 337 6.71 -21.57 -8.77
N SER A 338 7.73 -22.11 -8.08
CA SER A 338 7.94 -23.56 -7.97
C SER A 338 7.29 -24.17 -6.73
N ASN A 339 6.93 -23.36 -5.73
CA ASN A 339 6.34 -23.80 -4.47
C ASN A 339 5.47 -22.69 -3.87
N ILE A 340 4.19 -22.67 -4.26
CA ILE A 340 3.19 -21.76 -3.71
C ILE A 340 2.65 -22.38 -2.42
N SER A 341 2.89 -21.73 -1.28
CA SER A 341 2.35 -22.14 0.02
C SER A 341 0.84 -21.91 0.09
N GLY A 342 0.40 -20.79 -0.48
CA GLY A 342 -1.00 -20.52 -0.76
C GLY A 342 -1.23 -19.06 -1.13
N TYR A 343 -2.49 -18.73 -1.42
CA TYR A 343 -2.86 -17.47 -2.03
C TYR A 343 -4.31 -17.08 -1.77
N VAL A 344 -4.58 -15.79 -1.89
CA VAL A 344 -5.91 -15.21 -1.99
C VAL A 344 -6.11 -14.73 -3.42
N ASP A 345 -7.07 -15.35 -4.09
CA ASP A 345 -7.59 -14.90 -5.38
C ASP A 345 -8.86 -14.09 -5.13
N ILE A 346 -8.84 -12.76 -5.39
CA ILE A 346 -9.95 -11.85 -5.05
C ILE A 346 -11.26 -12.33 -5.69
N PHE A 347 -11.26 -12.61 -6.99
CA PHE A 347 -12.45 -13.10 -7.70
C PHE A 347 -12.54 -14.63 -7.73
N GLY A 348 -11.43 -15.35 -7.82
CA GLY A 348 -11.42 -16.82 -7.81
C GLY A 348 -12.57 -17.44 -8.62
N SER A 349 -13.25 -18.42 -8.03
CA SER A 349 -14.45 -19.05 -8.60
C SER A 349 -15.75 -18.38 -8.13
N LEU A 350 -15.93 -17.05 -8.37
CA LEU A 350 -17.26 -16.43 -8.22
C LEU A 350 -18.23 -17.05 -9.24
N TYR A 351 -19.45 -17.33 -8.82
CA TYR A 351 -20.48 -17.96 -9.64
C TYR A 351 -20.91 -17.09 -10.82
N CYS A 352 -21.13 -15.78 -10.59
CA CYS A 352 -21.55 -14.86 -11.66
C CYS A 352 -20.40 -14.37 -12.56
N ASN A 353 -19.14 -14.63 -12.20
CA ASN A 353 -17.95 -14.08 -12.85
C ASN A 353 -17.98 -12.55 -13.07
N HIS A 354 -18.71 -11.81 -12.22
CA HIS A 354 -18.71 -10.36 -12.25
C HIS A 354 -17.46 -9.79 -11.56
N ASN A 355 -16.99 -8.64 -12.03
CA ASN A 355 -15.84 -7.89 -11.51
C ASN A 355 -16.21 -6.41 -11.29
N GLY A 356 -15.24 -5.49 -11.17
CA GLY A 356 -15.53 -4.06 -10.95
C GLY A 356 -15.75 -3.23 -12.22
N GLY A 357 -15.77 -3.87 -13.40
CA GLY A 357 -15.91 -3.21 -14.69
C GLY A 357 -14.68 -2.42 -15.13
N ASN A 358 -14.81 -1.61 -16.18
CA ASN A 358 -13.69 -0.93 -16.82
C ASN A 358 -13.31 0.41 -16.16
N GLY A 359 -13.73 0.65 -14.91
CA GLY A 359 -13.31 1.83 -14.16
C GLY A 359 -11.85 1.72 -13.73
N SER A 360 -11.19 2.86 -13.51
CA SER A 360 -9.79 2.91 -13.05
C SER A 360 -9.59 2.20 -11.70
N MET A 361 -8.50 1.47 -11.53
CA MET A 361 -8.07 0.84 -10.26
C MET A 361 -7.97 1.86 -9.11
N PRO A 362 -8.12 1.44 -7.83
CA PRO A 362 -7.77 2.29 -6.69
C PRO A 362 -6.25 2.54 -6.64
N ASP A 363 -5.82 3.49 -5.82
CA ASP A 363 -4.39 3.79 -5.66
C ASP A 363 -3.66 2.71 -4.85
N PHE A 364 -4.37 1.99 -3.99
CA PHE A 364 -3.82 1.00 -3.07
C PHE A 364 -4.76 -0.19 -2.93
N ILE A 365 -4.20 -1.39 -2.78
CA ILE A 365 -4.92 -2.63 -2.49
C ILE A 365 -4.09 -3.43 -1.48
N ALA A 366 -4.75 -3.92 -0.42
CA ALA A 366 -4.15 -4.78 0.59
C ALA A 366 -4.95 -6.06 0.80
N ILE A 367 -4.25 -7.16 1.06
CA ILE A 367 -4.83 -8.49 1.22
C ILE A 367 -4.21 -9.20 2.42
N ASP A 368 -5.07 -9.83 3.21
CA ASP A 368 -4.67 -10.63 4.36
C ASP A 368 -4.04 -11.98 3.94
N LEU A 369 -2.75 -12.14 4.26
CA LEU A 369 -1.96 -13.34 4.02
C LEU A 369 -1.56 -14.06 5.32
N THR A 370 -2.19 -13.69 6.44
CA THR A 370 -1.90 -14.24 7.78
C THR A 370 -1.98 -15.76 7.83
N ASP A 371 -2.85 -16.36 7.00
CA ASP A 371 -3.03 -17.81 6.91
C ASP A 371 -1.74 -18.56 6.52
N TRP A 372 -0.80 -17.88 5.84
CA TRP A 372 0.50 -18.43 5.42
C TRP A 372 1.70 -17.74 6.07
N LYS A 373 1.48 -17.08 7.21
CA LYS A 373 2.54 -16.39 7.95
C LYS A 373 3.64 -17.33 8.42
N THR A 374 3.28 -18.56 8.82
CA THR A 374 4.27 -19.55 9.26
C THR A 374 5.22 -19.90 8.13
N GLU A 375 4.69 -20.18 6.95
CA GLU A 375 5.45 -20.51 5.75
C GLU A 375 6.32 -19.34 5.28
N PHE A 376 5.81 -18.11 5.39
CA PHE A 376 6.59 -16.90 5.14
C PHE A 376 7.77 -16.77 6.13
N ASP A 377 7.50 -16.91 7.43
CA ASP A 377 8.52 -16.81 8.48
C ASP A 377 9.56 -17.94 8.40
N GLU A 378 9.14 -19.16 8.08
CA GLU A 378 10.04 -20.30 7.87
C GLU A 378 10.94 -20.07 6.65
N SER A 379 10.37 -19.60 5.53
CA SER A 379 11.16 -19.23 4.35
C SER A 379 12.21 -18.18 4.68
N LEU A 380 11.78 -17.11 5.36
CA LEU A 380 12.64 -16.02 5.79
C LEU A 380 13.76 -16.50 6.71
N ASN A 381 13.45 -17.34 7.69
CA ASN A 381 14.43 -17.82 8.65
C ASN A 381 15.40 -18.84 8.03
N ALA A 382 14.93 -19.69 7.12
CA ALA A 382 15.74 -20.76 6.53
C ALA A 382 16.64 -20.26 5.39
N THR A 383 16.16 -19.29 4.60
CA THR A 383 16.82 -18.84 3.38
C THR A 383 17.33 -17.40 3.45
N GLY A 384 16.97 -16.67 4.50
CA GLY A 384 17.12 -15.21 4.57
C GLY A 384 16.05 -14.44 3.79
N LYS A 385 15.24 -15.13 2.97
CA LYS A 385 14.23 -14.57 2.07
C LYS A 385 12.79 -14.95 2.43
N GLY A 386 11.94 -13.96 2.62
CA GLY A 386 10.49 -14.13 2.61
C GLY A 386 9.96 -14.09 1.17
N TYR A 387 9.43 -15.20 0.66
CA TYR A 387 8.82 -15.24 -0.68
C TYR A 387 7.32 -14.93 -0.64
N TYR A 388 6.91 -13.99 -1.46
CA TYR A 388 5.53 -13.58 -1.67
C TYR A 388 5.35 -13.14 -3.12
N PHE A 389 4.12 -13.01 -3.61
CA PHE A 389 3.85 -12.60 -4.99
C PHE A 389 2.50 -11.92 -5.14
N VAL A 390 2.34 -11.20 -6.24
CA VAL A 390 1.04 -10.73 -6.73
C VAL A 390 0.90 -11.04 -8.23
N ASN A 391 -0.21 -11.66 -8.62
CA ASN A 391 -0.49 -11.98 -10.01
C ASN A 391 -1.71 -11.20 -10.49
N PHE A 392 -1.58 -10.58 -11.65
CA PHE A 392 -2.66 -9.86 -12.32
C PHE A 392 -3.11 -10.64 -13.55
N SER A 393 -4.42 -10.78 -13.73
CA SER A 393 -4.97 -11.20 -15.02
C SER A 393 -4.85 -10.05 -16.03
N ASN A 394 -5.05 -10.37 -17.32
CA ASN A 394 -5.20 -9.31 -18.32
C ASN A 394 -6.46 -8.50 -17.99
N GLY A 395 -6.40 -7.18 -18.16
CA GLY A 395 -7.56 -6.28 -18.15
C GLY A 395 -7.65 -5.48 -19.43
N THR A 396 -8.64 -4.60 -19.49
CA THR A 396 -8.82 -3.69 -20.62
C THR A 396 -7.63 -2.73 -20.79
N GLU A 397 -7.10 -2.18 -19.68
CA GLU A 397 -5.95 -1.27 -19.70
C GLU A 397 -4.82 -1.74 -18.76
N THR A 398 -3.60 -1.33 -19.05
CA THR A 398 -2.38 -1.66 -18.28
C THR A 398 -2.31 -0.84 -17.00
N SER A 399 -1.91 -1.48 -15.89
CA SER A 399 -1.58 -0.79 -14.64
C SER A 399 -0.07 -0.67 -14.47
N VAL A 400 0.38 0.44 -13.91
CA VAL A 400 1.74 0.60 -13.40
C VAL A 400 1.67 0.51 -11.88
N ILE A 401 2.41 -0.42 -11.30
CA ILE A 401 2.52 -0.61 -9.86
C ILE A 401 3.66 0.28 -9.40
N SER A 402 3.40 1.26 -8.54
CA SER A 402 4.43 2.14 -7.97
C SER A 402 5.14 1.51 -6.77
N GLU A 403 4.44 0.61 -6.06
CA GLU A 403 4.91 -0.03 -4.85
C GLU A 403 4.29 -1.43 -4.69
N PHE A 404 5.04 -2.37 -4.15
CA PHE A 404 4.55 -3.68 -3.76
C PHE A 404 5.33 -4.16 -2.55
N GLY A 405 4.64 -4.74 -1.57
CA GLY A 405 5.31 -5.17 -0.35
C GLY A 405 4.44 -6.02 0.56
N ILE A 406 5.00 -6.28 1.75
CA ILE A 406 4.32 -6.93 2.86
C ILE A 406 4.42 -6.03 4.09
N ILE A 407 3.29 -5.89 4.80
CA ILE A 407 3.22 -5.34 6.14
C ILE A 407 3.14 -6.51 7.13
N LYS A 408 4.04 -6.53 8.11
CA LYS A 408 4.00 -7.47 9.23
C LYS A 408 3.73 -6.70 10.52
N TYR A 409 2.62 -7.01 11.17
CA TYR A 409 2.27 -6.35 12.43
C TYR A 409 2.96 -7.03 13.61
N SER A 410 3.65 -6.24 14.44
CA SER A 410 4.17 -6.70 15.74
C SER A 410 3.09 -6.63 16.83
N SER A 411 2.18 -5.65 16.71
CA SER A 411 0.95 -5.47 17.49
C SER A 411 -0.01 -4.61 16.68
N TYR A 412 -1.11 -5.14 16.13
CA TYR A 412 -1.99 -4.36 15.25
C TYR A 412 -2.60 -3.12 15.95
N PRO A 413 -2.59 -1.91 15.36
CA PRO A 413 -2.11 -1.56 14.02
C PRO A 413 -0.65 -1.07 13.97
N ASP A 414 0.13 -1.18 15.05
CA ASP A 414 1.53 -0.77 15.09
C ASP A 414 2.34 -1.55 14.04
N VAL A 415 2.74 -0.82 13.00
CA VAL A 415 3.43 -1.32 11.81
C VAL A 415 4.93 -1.37 12.07
N GLU A 416 5.57 -2.52 11.85
CA GLU A 416 6.95 -2.51 11.34
C GLU A 416 6.83 -2.48 9.82
N GLU A 417 6.93 -1.28 9.25
CA GLU A 417 6.85 -1.10 7.80
C GLU A 417 8.13 -1.67 7.19
N ILE A 418 7.96 -2.70 6.35
CA ILE A 418 9.06 -3.43 5.76
C ILE A 418 9.13 -3.04 4.28
N ASN A 419 10.06 -2.12 4.02
CA ASN A 419 10.59 -1.61 2.76
C ASN A 419 9.72 -1.67 1.49
N THR A 420 9.48 -0.45 1.01
CA THR A 420 8.84 -0.03 -0.23
C THR A 420 9.79 -0.14 -1.42
N LEU A 421 9.29 -0.49 -2.60
CA LEU A 421 10.11 -0.67 -3.80
C LEU A 421 9.43 -0.10 -5.07
N ASN A 422 10.21 0.62 -5.89
CA ASN A 422 9.90 1.46 -7.07
C ASN A 422 8.92 0.92 -8.15
N SER A 423 8.56 1.82 -9.08
CA SER A 423 7.51 1.66 -10.10
C SER A 423 7.80 0.68 -11.27
N TYR A 424 6.80 -0.14 -11.66
CA TYR A 424 6.82 -1.12 -12.75
C TYR A 424 5.52 -1.17 -13.58
N ASN A 425 5.65 -1.20 -14.90
CA ASN A 425 4.51 -1.38 -15.81
C ASN A 425 4.14 -2.88 -15.89
N CYS A 426 2.90 -3.27 -15.57
CA CYS A 426 2.48 -4.68 -15.55
C CYS A 426 1.25 -4.95 -16.44
N ASN A 427 1.32 -6.02 -17.24
CA ASN A 427 0.20 -6.52 -18.07
C ASN A 427 -0.10 -8.00 -17.87
N LYS A 428 0.66 -8.69 -17.00
CA LYS A 428 0.58 -10.12 -16.68
C LYS A 428 1.17 -10.35 -15.28
N SER A 429 0.89 -11.52 -14.70
CA SER A 429 1.54 -12.07 -13.50
C SER A 429 3.00 -11.64 -13.34
N VAL A 430 3.31 -10.89 -12.28
CA VAL A 430 4.67 -10.50 -11.93
C VAL A 430 4.96 -11.05 -10.55
N VAL A 431 5.79 -12.10 -10.48
CA VAL A 431 6.31 -12.58 -9.20
C VAL A 431 7.40 -11.62 -8.75
N PHE A 432 7.00 -10.59 -8.02
CA PHE A 432 7.92 -9.76 -7.25
C PHE A 432 8.46 -10.59 -6.08
N LYS A 433 9.72 -10.40 -5.74
CA LYS A 433 10.39 -11.16 -4.68
C LYS A 433 11.06 -10.19 -3.73
N PHE A 434 11.30 -10.73 -2.53
CA PHE A 434 12.33 -10.36 -1.55
C PHE A 434 11.84 -9.53 -0.36
N TYR A 435 11.81 -10.19 0.79
CA TYR A 435 12.26 -9.61 2.04
C TYR A 435 13.54 -10.34 2.43
N SER A 436 14.68 -9.72 2.16
CA SER A 436 16.05 -10.05 2.56
C SER A 436 16.39 -9.24 3.81
N LYS A 437 17.19 -9.81 4.72
CA LYS A 437 17.73 -9.11 5.89
C LYS A 437 19.17 -8.62 5.67
N THR A 438 19.77 -8.92 4.52
CA THR A 438 21.17 -8.67 4.25
C THR A 438 21.32 -7.66 3.14
N ALA A 439 22.16 -6.65 3.36
CA ALA A 439 22.52 -5.71 2.32
C ALA A 439 23.43 -6.37 1.25
N PRO A 440 23.35 -5.91 -0.01
CA PRO A 440 24.29 -6.33 -1.03
C PRO A 440 25.75 -6.04 -0.70
N GLU A 441 26.66 -6.68 -1.42
CA GLU A 441 28.11 -6.41 -1.36
C GLU A 441 28.62 -5.99 -2.74
N ILE A 442 29.37 -4.89 -2.79
CA ILE A 442 30.08 -4.50 -4.01
C ILE A 442 31.37 -5.32 -4.11
N VAL A 443 31.44 -6.18 -5.13
CA VAL A 443 32.58 -7.10 -5.35
C VAL A 443 33.67 -6.44 -6.19
N ASN A 444 33.30 -5.71 -7.25
CA ASN A 444 34.22 -4.98 -8.09
C ASN A 444 33.64 -3.62 -8.46
N LYS A 445 34.52 -2.64 -8.65
CA LYS A 445 34.16 -1.27 -9.04
C LYS A 445 35.28 -0.65 -9.84
N SER A 446 34.94 -0.01 -10.95
CA SER A 446 35.91 0.63 -11.83
C SER A 446 35.33 1.86 -12.52
N VAL A 447 36.21 2.80 -12.81
CA VAL A 447 35.91 3.99 -13.61
C VAL A 447 36.94 4.04 -14.74
N ASN A 448 36.46 4.02 -15.98
CA ASN A 448 37.26 4.11 -17.18
C ASN A 448 36.96 5.42 -17.91
N ILE A 449 38.01 6.14 -18.28
CA ILE A 449 37.89 7.43 -18.96
C ILE A 449 38.24 7.22 -20.43
N SER A 450 37.32 7.58 -21.30
CA SER A 450 37.50 7.63 -22.76
C SER A 450 37.48 9.08 -23.23
N ASP A 451 37.76 9.33 -24.52
CA ASP A 451 37.95 10.69 -25.07
C ASP A 451 36.85 11.67 -24.64
N ASN A 452 35.57 11.26 -24.70
CA ASN A 452 34.43 12.11 -24.36
C ASN A 452 33.52 11.53 -23.26
N LYS A 453 33.81 10.36 -22.70
CA LYS A 453 32.92 9.71 -21.72
C LYS A 453 33.65 9.12 -20.53
N ILE A 454 32.99 9.19 -19.38
CA ILE A 454 33.32 8.42 -18.18
C ILE A 454 32.42 7.20 -18.16
N GLN A 455 33.03 6.03 -18.12
CA GLN A 455 32.33 4.75 -18.02
C GLN A 455 32.57 4.19 -16.64
N VAL A 456 31.50 3.99 -15.89
CA VAL A 456 31.57 3.30 -14.60
C VAL A 456 31.08 1.88 -14.78
N SER A 457 31.71 0.94 -14.07
CA SER A 457 31.30 -0.46 -14.04
C SER A 457 31.44 -0.99 -12.63
N VAL A 458 30.35 -1.55 -12.10
CA VAL A 458 30.26 -2.12 -10.76
C VAL A 458 29.74 -3.54 -10.88
N THR A 459 30.44 -4.49 -10.27
CA THR A 459 29.88 -5.80 -9.98
C THR A 459 29.50 -5.81 -8.51
N ALA A 460 28.23 -6.02 -8.24
CA ALA A 460 27.75 -6.25 -6.89
C ALA A 460 27.10 -7.62 -6.86
N ASN A 461 27.20 -8.26 -5.70
CA ASN A 461 26.60 -9.55 -5.45
C ASN A 461 25.73 -9.37 -4.22
N ASP A 462 24.57 -10.01 -4.24
CA ASP A 462 23.85 -10.25 -3.00
C ASP A 462 24.06 -11.71 -2.60
N VAL A 463 24.23 -11.98 -1.30
CA VAL A 463 24.24 -13.35 -0.75
C VAL A 463 22.98 -14.10 -1.19
N GLU A 464 21.93 -13.35 -1.46
CA GLU A 464 20.59 -13.76 -1.79
C GLU A 464 20.22 -13.55 -3.28
N ASP A 465 21.16 -13.21 -4.17
CA ASP A 465 20.91 -13.09 -5.62
C ASP A 465 19.64 -12.24 -5.95
N ASP A 466 19.38 -11.22 -5.12
CA ASP A 466 18.24 -10.30 -5.18
C ASP A 466 18.69 -8.84 -5.34
N LEU A 467 19.92 -8.66 -5.82
CA LEU A 467 20.48 -7.38 -6.15
C LEU A 467 19.62 -6.67 -7.21
N TRP A 468 19.12 -5.50 -6.85
CA TRP A 468 18.13 -4.80 -7.65
C TRP A 468 18.73 -3.67 -8.47
N GLY A 469 19.71 -3.00 -7.90
CA GLY A 469 20.40 -1.93 -8.58
C GLY A 469 21.67 -1.49 -7.89
N VAL A 470 22.42 -0.67 -8.63
CA VAL A 470 23.53 0.09 -8.10
C VAL A 470 23.32 1.54 -8.54
N ASN A 471 23.31 2.45 -7.58
CA ASN A 471 23.38 3.88 -7.85
C ASN A 471 24.85 4.33 -7.81
N VAL A 472 25.17 5.31 -8.65
CA VAL A 472 26.41 6.08 -8.54
C VAL A 472 26.07 7.55 -8.30
N TYR A 473 26.80 8.19 -7.40
CA TYR A 473 26.86 9.64 -7.34
C TYR A 473 28.31 10.11 -7.39
N PHE A 474 28.51 11.34 -7.82
CA PHE A 474 29.84 11.92 -7.99
C PHE A 474 30.08 13.04 -6.98
N ASP A 475 31.32 13.27 -6.61
CA ASP A 475 31.69 14.36 -5.72
C ASP A 475 31.26 15.73 -6.29
N GLY A 476 30.58 16.53 -5.47
CA GLY A 476 30.01 17.82 -5.89
C GLY A 476 28.67 17.73 -6.65
N SER A 477 28.13 16.52 -6.88
CA SER A 477 26.78 16.32 -7.41
C SER A 477 25.81 15.89 -6.30
N ASN A 478 24.59 16.44 -6.32
CA ASN A 478 23.47 16.00 -5.47
C ASN A 478 22.55 15.01 -6.20
N GLU A 479 22.95 14.53 -7.38
CA GLU A 479 22.17 13.60 -8.19
C GLU A 479 22.71 12.18 -8.08
N TYR A 480 21.80 11.25 -7.80
CA TYR A 480 22.05 9.81 -7.91
C TYR A 480 21.69 9.35 -9.32
N TYR A 481 22.60 8.59 -9.92
CA TYR A 481 22.38 7.99 -11.24
C TYR A 481 22.27 6.48 -11.09
N SER A 482 21.10 5.92 -11.40
CA SER A 482 20.91 4.48 -11.46
C SER A 482 21.67 3.88 -12.64
N LEU A 483 22.43 2.82 -12.37
CA LEU A 483 23.22 2.12 -13.37
C LEU A 483 22.41 1.01 -14.05
N ASN A 484 22.68 0.76 -15.34
CA ASN A 484 22.02 -0.30 -16.09
C ASN A 484 22.82 -1.61 -15.97
N GLY A 485 22.19 -2.70 -15.54
CA GLY A 485 22.88 -3.96 -15.28
C GLY A 485 22.32 -5.19 -16.01
N THR A 486 23.19 -6.16 -16.26
CA THR A 486 22.87 -7.55 -16.66
C THR A 486 23.86 -8.50 -15.97
N ASN A 487 23.39 -9.56 -15.31
CA ASN A 487 24.22 -10.56 -14.61
C ASN A 487 25.19 -9.93 -13.58
N GLU A 488 24.66 -9.35 -12.50
CA GLU A 488 25.43 -8.80 -11.35
C GLU A 488 26.35 -7.61 -11.68
N THR A 489 26.47 -7.23 -12.96
CA THR A 489 27.33 -6.14 -13.42
C THR A 489 26.51 -4.97 -13.96
N PHE A 490 26.73 -3.80 -13.39
CA PHE A 490 26.03 -2.54 -13.63
C PHE A 490 26.97 -1.53 -14.26
N ASN A 491 26.53 -0.89 -15.35
CA ASN A 491 27.34 0.04 -16.11
C ASN A 491 26.62 1.37 -16.28
N GLY A 492 27.39 2.45 -16.26
CA GLY A 492 26.92 3.81 -16.54
C GLY A 492 27.88 4.51 -17.48
N SER A 493 27.36 5.43 -18.28
CA SER A 493 28.17 6.22 -19.20
C SER A 493 27.76 7.68 -19.12
N PHE A 494 28.68 8.50 -18.62
CA PHE A 494 28.50 9.92 -18.34
C PHE A 494 29.36 10.74 -19.28
N ASP A 495 28.88 11.94 -19.64
CA ASP A 495 29.67 12.83 -20.48
C ASP A 495 30.85 13.38 -19.67
N LYS A 496 32.06 13.34 -20.25
CA LYS A 496 33.26 13.87 -19.60
C LYS A 496 33.13 15.36 -19.27
N SER A 497 32.31 16.10 -20.01
CA SER A 497 32.02 17.52 -19.76
C SER A 497 31.25 17.80 -18.46
N MET A 498 30.69 16.77 -17.81
CA MET A 498 30.06 16.90 -16.49
C MET A 498 31.10 17.16 -15.37
N PHE A 499 32.39 16.98 -15.66
CA PHE A 499 33.47 16.97 -14.67
C PHE A 499 34.52 18.02 -15.02
N SER A 500 34.98 18.75 -13.99
CA SER A 500 36.15 19.61 -14.10
C SER A 500 37.44 18.79 -14.32
N TYR A 501 38.52 19.45 -14.75
CA TYR A 501 39.83 18.79 -14.74
C TYR A 501 40.32 18.60 -13.30
N GLY A 502 40.78 17.40 -12.98
CA GLY A 502 41.26 17.06 -11.64
C GLY A 502 40.74 15.71 -11.14
N GLU A 503 41.03 15.44 -9.87
CA GLU A 503 40.62 14.23 -9.16
C GLU A 503 39.17 14.36 -8.68
N HIS A 504 38.39 13.33 -8.99
CA HIS A 504 36.98 13.17 -8.68
C HIS A 504 36.72 11.81 -8.03
N TYR A 505 35.57 11.67 -7.39
CA TYR A 505 35.15 10.43 -6.74
C TYR A 505 33.79 9.98 -7.25
N ALA A 506 33.71 8.71 -7.65
CA ALA A 506 32.45 8.01 -7.85
C ALA A 506 32.15 7.22 -6.58
N VAL A 507 30.99 7.43 -5.99
CA VAL A 507 30.50 6.65 -4.84
C VAL A 507 29.36 5.76 -5.30
N PHE A 508 29.48 4.48 -5.00
CA PHE A 508 28.57 3.44 -5.41
C PHE A 508 27.79 2.90 -4.21
N GLU A 509 26.49 2.74 -4.41
CA GLU A 509 25.57 2.16 -3.45
C GLU A 509 24.73 1.09 -4.15
N ALA A 510 24.94 -0.16 -3.77
CA ALA A 510 24.16 -1.31 -4.20
C ALA A 510 22.96 -1.48 -3.25
N PHE A 511 21.79 -1.74 -3.82
CA PHE A 511 20.56 -2.00 -3.08
C PHE A 511 19.83 -3.23 -3.61
N ASP A 512 19.21 -3.97 -2.71
CA ASP A 512 18.45 -5.17 -3.04
C ASP A 512 16.95 -4.89 -3.20
N GLY A 513 16.23 -5.96 -3.56
CA GLY A 513 14.77 -5.95 -3.70
C GLY A 513 14.02 -5.80 -2.37
N SER A 514 14.74 -5.59 -1.27
CA SER A 514 14.19 -5.52 0.07
C SER A 514 14.55 -4.20 0.75
N GLY A 515 15.09 -3.23 0.01
CA GLY A 515 15.50 -1.90 0.49
C GLY A 515 16.75 -1.89 1.37
N ASN A 516 17.49 -2.99 1.46
CA ASN A 516 18.79 -2.98 2.12
C ASN A 516 19.82 -2.35 1.18
N ALA A 517 20.62 -1.43 1.71
CA ALA A 517 21.72 -0.79 0.98
C ALA A 517 23.06 -1.18 1.61
N ASN A 518 24.07 -1.41 0.76
CA ASN A 518 25.42 -1.68 1.22
C ASN A 518 26.05 -0.41 1.84
N LYS A 519 27.19 -0.58 2.54
CA LYS A 519 28.02 0.59 2.87
C LYS A 519 28.59 1.18 1.59
N SER A 520 28.32 2.45 1.34
CA SER A 520 28.74 3.12 0.11
C SER A 520 30.26 2.99 -0.11
N GLU A 521 30.65 2.67 -1.34
CA GLU A 521 32.05 2.44 -1.70
C GLU A 521 32.55 3.45 -2.73
N MET A 522 33.79 3.92 -2.58
CA MET A 522 34.33 5.03 -3.36
C MET A 522 35.43 4.57 -4.34
N VAL A 523 35.45 5.17 -5.54
CA VAL A 523 36.53 5.05 -6.53
C VAL A 523 36.96 6.45 -6.99
N ALA A 524 38.25 6.75 -6.85
CA ALA A 524 38.84 7.97 -7.39
C ALA A 524 39.14 7.83 -8.89
N PHE A 525 38.94 8.90 -9.66
CA PHE A 525 39.34 8.99 -11.06
C PHE A 525 39.79 10.41 -11.41
N GLU A 526 40.64 10.57 -12.43
CA GLU A 526 41.23 11.86 -12.78
C GLU A 526 40.92 12.26 -14.22
N ILE A 527 40.33 13.44 -14.40
CA ILE A 527 40.08 14.02 -15.72
C ILE A 527 41.30 14.85 -16.12
N SER A 528 42.14 14.25 -16.97
CA SER A 528 43.32 14.94 -17.51
C SER A 528 42.96 15.99 -18.56
N ALA A 529 43.68 17.11 -18.52
CA ALA A 529 43.65 18.12 -19.58
C ALA A 529 44.16 17.53 -20.92
N PRO A 530 43.62 17.97 -22.07
CA PRO A 530 44.00 17.44 -23.38
C PRO A 530 45.48 17.65 -23.71
N SER A 531 46.16 16.60 -24.16
CA SER A 531 47.57 16.64 -24.58
C SER A 531 47.72 17.07 -26.04
N THR A 532 48.26 18.26 -26.29
CA THR A 532 48.72 18.69 -27.63
C THR A 532 50.14 18.17 -27.90
N PRO A 533 50.47 17.67 -29.11
CA PRO A 533 51.84 17.28 -29.43
C PRO A 533 52.66 18.51 -29.81
N SER A 534 53.68 18.84 -29.01
CA SER A 534 55.01 19.27 -29.49
C SER A 534 55.89 19.78 -28.34
N LYS A 535 57.02 19.10 -28.14
CA LYS A 535 58.27 19.58 -27.51
C LYS A 535 58.14 20.47 -26.26
N SER A 536 58.56 19.88 -25.14
CA SER A 536 59.31 20.52 -24.06
C SER A 536 58.64 21.70 -23.36
N THR A 537 58.09 21.36 -22.18
CA THR A 537 57.92 22.17 -20.95
C THR A 537 56.91 23.33 -20.98
N GLY A 538 55.78 23.13 -20.28
CA GLY A 538 54.89 24.19 -19.77
C GLY A 538 53.42 23.74 -19.60
N ASN A 539 52.99 23.56 -18.35
CA ASN A 539 51.66 23.12 -17.88
C ASN A 539 50.48 24.00 -18.33
N HIS A 540 49.25 23.47 -18.42
CA HIS A 540 48.04 24.28 -18.19
C HIS A 540 46.95 23.49 -17.45
N TYR A 541 46.67 23.95 -16.23
CA TYR A 541 45.40 23.81 -15.51
C TYR A 541 44.30 24.60 -16.26
N SER A 542 43.05 24.48 -15.81
CA SER A 542 41.90 25.31 -16.25
C SER A 542 42.33 26.71 -16.65
N SER A 543 42.00 27.12 -17.87
CA SER A 543 42.52 28.33 -18.53
C SER A 543 42.08 29.63 -17.86
N ASP A 544 41.35 29.57 -16.74
CA ASP A 544 40.78 30.70 -16.02
C ASP A 544 41.38 30.90 -14.61
N LEU A 545 42.31 30.06 -14.13
CA LEU A 545 43.01 30.29 -12.85
C LEU A 545 44.20 31.22 -13.04
N SER A 546 44.39 32.17 -12.12
CA SER A 546 45.56 33.06 -12.16
C SER A 546 46.87 32.31 -11.90
N ASP A 547 47.93 32.68 -12.61
CA ASP A 547 49.29 32.21 -12.32
C ASP A 547 49.70 32.57 -10.86
N GLY A 548 50.42 31.66 -10.19
CA GLY A 548 51.03 31.91 -8.88
C GLY A 548 50.48 31.10 -7.70
N ILE A 549 49.37 30.36 -7.86
CA ILE A 549 48.92 29.38 -6.85
C ILE A 549 49.71 28.09 -7.05
N ASN A 550 50.49 27.67 -6.06
CA ASN A 550 51.35 26.48 -6.17
C ASN A 550 50.72 25.22 -5.58
N SER A 551 49.96 25.34 -4.49
CA SER A 551 49.32 24.21 -3.81
C SER A 551 48.11 23.69 -4.58
N GLY A 552 48.04 22.37 -4.75
CA GLY A 552 46.86 21.68 -5.31
C GLY A 552 45.60 21.86 -4.46
N THR A 553 45.77 21.97 -3.13
CA THR A 553 44.66 22.20 -2.19
C THR A 553 44.05 23.58 -2.41
N ILE A 554 44.87 24.62 -2.54
CA ILE A 554 44.39 25.98 -2.77
C ILE A 554 43.81 26.14 -4.17
N LYS A 555 44.42 25.51 -5.19
CA LYS A 555 43.83 25.48 -6.54
C LYS A 555 42.43 24.88 -6.53
N ARG A 556 42.23 23.78 -5.79
CA ARG A 556 40.92 23.12 -5.67
C ARG A 556 39.91 23.99 -4.94
N ALA A 557 40.31 24.61 -3.83
CA ALA A 557 39.47 25.55 -3.09
C ALA A 557 39.01 26.73 -3.96
N VAL A 558 39.92 27.30 -4.77
CA VAL A 558 39.59 28.39 -5.70
C VAL A 558 38.73 27.92 -6.88
N SER A 559 39.00 26.73 -7.42
CA SER A 559 38.26 26.19 -8.56
C SER A 559 36.81 25.82 -8.21
N ASN A 560 36.59 25.31 -6.99
CA ASN A 560 35.29 24.81 -6.55
C ASN A 560 34.40 25.87 -5.90
N SER A 561 34.96 27.06 -5.64
CA SER A 561 34.23 28.16 -5.01
C SER A 561 33.76 29.19 -6.04
N ASN A 562 32.59 29.77 -5.82
CA ASN A 562 32.20 31.02 -6.46
C ASN A 562 33.05 32.16 -5.87
N ILE A 563 33.63 33.03 -6.69
CA ILE A 563 34.45 34.15 -6.19
C ILE A 563 33.64 35.43 -6.30
N VAL A 564 33.32 36.05 -5.17
CA VAL A 564 32.44 37.20 -5.09
C VAL A 564 33.16 38.45 -4.61
N TYR A 565 32.89 39.59 -5.25
CA TYR A 565 33.52 40.87 -4.95
C TYR A 565 32.50 42.00 -4.72
N GLY A 566 32.92 43.03 -3.99
CA GLY A 566 32.07 44.17 -3.59
C GLY A 566 32.19 45.41 -4.46
N SER A 567 33.41 45.71 -4.91
CA SER A 567 33.73 46.93 -5.66
C SER A 567 34.56 46.61 -6.89
N GLU A 568 34.62 47.52 -7.86
CA GLU A 568 35.51 47.41 -9.04
C GLU A 568 36.99 47.20 -8.66
N ILE A 569 37.38 47.62 -7.45
CA ILE A 569 38.74 47.43 -6.93
C ILE A 569 38.92 46.01 -6.41
N ASP A 570 37.92 45.49 -5.70
CA ASP A 570 37.92 44.11 -5.22
C ASP A 570 37.77 43.10 -6.37
N GLU A 571 37.12 43.49 -7.46
CA GLU A 571 37.11 42.71 -8.71
C GLU A 571 38.52 42.46 -9.21
N GLY A 572 39.38 43.49 -9.24
CA GLY A 572 40.79 43.34 -9.61
C GLY A 572 41.54 42.36 -8.72
N PHE A 573 41.23 42.30 -7.42
CA PHE A 573 41.79 41.30 -6.51
C PHE A 573 41.18 39.90 -6.70
N ALA A 574 39.88 39.80 -6.95
CA ALA A 574 39.22 38.53 -7.23
C ALA A 574 39.74 37.91 -8.54
N LEU A 575 39.97 38.73 -9.57
CA LEU A 575 40.56 38.35 -10.85
C LEU A 575 41.99 37.83 -10.72
N ASN A 576 42.68 38.17 -9.62
CA ASN A 576 43.97 37.60 -9.27
C ASN A 576 43.87 36.19 -8.67
N LEU A 577 42.68 35.60 -8.56
CA LEU A 577 42.48 34.18 -8.23
C LEU A 577 41.92 33.42 -9.44
N ARG A 578 40.95 34.03 -10.15
CA ARG A 578 40.28 33.42 -11.30
C ARG A 578 39.67 34.46 -12.23
N GLU A 579 39.59 34.19 -13.54
CA GLU A 579 38.96 35.07 -14.52
C GLU A 579 37.43 35.18 -14.35
N ASN A 580 36.78 34.12 -13.84
CA ASN A 580 35.34 34.08 -13.60
C ASN A 580 35.05 34.48 -12.15
N VAL A 581 34.56 35.71 -11.98
CA VAL A 581 34.20 36.32 -10.68
C VAL A 581 32.82 36.97 -10.78
N GLU A 582 32.10 37.04 -9.66
CA GLU A 582 30.73 37.53 -9.61
C GLU A 582 30.61 38.76 -8.69
N ASN A 583 29.78 39.71 -9.10
CA ASN A 583 29.47 40.87 -8.27
C ASN A 583 28.49 40.47 -7.15
N SER A 584 28.81 40.85 -5.92
CA SER A 584 28.06 40.51 -4.72
C SER A 584 26.65 41.12 -4.60
N GLU A 585 26.28 42.14 -5.39
CA GLU A 585 25.01 42.87 -5.25
C GLU A 585 23.75 41.98 -5.38
N ASN A 586 23.80 40.91 -6.19
CA ASN A 586 22.67 39.98 -6.39
C ASN A 586 23.03 38.51 -6.12
N TYR A 587 24.14 38.27 -5.43
CA TYR A 587 24.59 36.90 -5.16
C TYR A 587 23.94 36.35 -3.87
N GLU A 588 23.31 35.18 -3.99
CA GLU A 588 22.83 34.40 -2.85
C GLU A 588 23.72 33.17 -2.67
N LEU A 589 24.03 32.86 -1.40
CA LEU A 589 24.91 31.75 -1.05
C LEU A 589 24.26 30.43 -1.48
N SER A 590 24.80 29.85 -2.55
CA SER A 590 24.24 28.68 -3.26
C SER A 590 25.27 27.56 -3.45
N GLY A 591 26.52 27.78 -3.05
CA GLY A 591 27.65 26.87 -3.14
C GLY A 591 28.84 27.37 -2.30
N ASP A 592 29.93 26.62 -2.29
CA ASP A 592 31.18 27.07 -1.68
C ASP A 592 31.61 28.42 -2.29
N THR A 593 32.11 29.34 -1.47
CA THR A 593 32.28 30.75 -1.88
C THR A 593 33.55 31.37 -1.31
N ILE A 594 34.32 32.09 -2.14
CA ILE A 594 35.40 32.97 -1.72
C ILE A 594 34.91 34.41 -1.78
N ILE A 595 34.89 35.08 -0.64
CA ILE A 595 34.56 36.50 -0.52
C ILE A 595 35.87 37.29 -0.58
N VAL A 596 35.97 38.21 -1.55
CA VAL A 596 37.11 39.14 -1.68
C VAL A 596 36.64 40.57 -1.41
N GLY A 597 37.27 41.23 -0.43
CA GLY A 597 36.97 42.61 -0.04
C GLY A 597 36.12 42.75 1.23
N GLY A 598 36.30 43.87 1.93
CA GLY A 598 35.71 44.13 3.26
C GLY A 598 34.22 44.49 3.25
N PRO A 599 33.54 44.47 4.42
CA PRO A 599 32.10 44.61 4.53
C PRO A 599 31.57 46.03 4.22
N GLU A 600 32.43 47.06 4.22
CA GLU A 600 32.01 48.42 3.86
C GLU A 600 31.72 48.58 2.36
N ALA A 601 32.44 47.83 1.52
CA ALA A 601 32.31 47.88 0.06
C ALA A 601 31.70 46.61 -0.55
N ASN A 602 31.64 45.50 0.19
CA ASN A 602 31.06 44.23 -0.25
C ASN A 602 29.80 43.89 0.57
N GLY A 603 28.63 44.03 -0.06
CA GLY A 603 27.34 43.80 0.60
C GLY A 603 27.15 42.34 1.06
N PHE A 604 27.73 41.39 0.34
CA PHE A 604 27.72 39.98 0.72
C PHE A 604 28.67 39.71 1.89
N ALA A 605 29.83 40.35 1.92
CA ALA A 605 30.73 40.32 3.07
C ALA A 605 30.05 40.90 4.32
N ASN A 606 29.38 42.05 4.22
CA ASN A 606 28.62 42.65 5.33
C ASN A 606 27.53 41.72 5.89
N LYS A 607 26.85 40.98 5.00
CA LYS A 607 25.79 40.04 5.38
C LYS A 607 26.31 38.88 6.25
N TYR A 608 27.53 38.40 5.99
CA TYR A 608 28.10 37.24 6.68
C TYR A 608 29.26 37.59 7.64
N ASP A 609 29.68 38.85 7.76
CA ASP A 609 30.82 39.25 8.60
C ASP A 609 30.67 38.78 10.05
N SER A 610 29.46 38.88 10.62
CA SER A 610 29.17 38.44 11.99
C SER A 610 29.25 36.92 12.19
N GLU A 611 29.27 36.13 11.12
CA GLU A 611 29.47 34.69 11.19
C GLU A 611 30.95 34.36 11.42
N PHE A 612 31.88 35.19 10.97
CA PHE A 612 33.31 34.89 11.10
C PHE A 612 33.86 35.23 12.49
N GLY A 613 34.99 34.62 12.84
CA GLY A 613 35.60 34.79 14.16
C GLY A 613 36.18 36.19 14.39
N ILE A 614 36.50 36.91 13.31
CA ILE A 614 37.04 38.26 13.35
C ILE A 614 36.30 39.14 12.33
N SER A 615 35.72 40.25 12.81
CA SER A 615 35.11 41.26 11.96
C SER A 615 36.18 42.18 11.35
N ILE A 616 36.07 42.49 10.06
CA ILE A 616 37.04 43.29 9.32
C ILE A 616 36.45 44.70 9.10
N THR A 617 37.20 45.74 9.42
CA THR A 617 36.78 47.14 9.27
C THR A 617 37.89 47.96 8.64
N ASN A 618 37.65 49.22 8.24
CA ASN A 618 38.73 50.06 7.73
C ASN A 618 39.85 50.34 8.75
N ASP A 619 39.62 50.12 10.04
CA ASP A 619 40.60 50.36 11.11
C ASP A 619 41.24 49.07 11.64
N TYR A 620 40.67 47.89 11.36
CA TYR A 620 41.10 46.60 11.89
C TYR A 620 41.09 45.52 10.78
N PRO A 621 42.19 44.77 10.55
CA PRO A 621 43.31 44.45 11.46
C PRO A 621 44.44 45.48 11.60
N GLY A 622 44.40 46.60 10.87
CA GLY A 622 45.36 47.70 10.95
C GLY A 622 46.01 48.02 9.61
N GLU A 623 46.80 49.09 9.56
CA GLU A 623 47.42 49.55 8.30
C GLU A 623 48.23 48.42 7.62
N ASN A 624 48.00 48.23 6.32
CA ASN A 624 48.62 47.20 5.47
C ASN A 624 48.37 45.75 5.91
N ARG A 625 47.31 45.49 6.68
CA ARG A 625 46.99 44.15 7.18
C ARG A 625 45.66 43.61 6.64
N GLY A 626 45.65 42.31 6.36
CA GLY A 626 44.47 41.55 5.92
C GLY A 626 44.27 40.27 6.70
N ILE A 627 43.10 39.66 6.57
CA ILE A 627 42.71 38.44 7.26
C ILE A 627 42.22 37.41 6.25
N ILE A 628 42.60 36.15 6.47
CA ILE A 628 42.04 34.97 5.79
C ILE A 628 41.30 34.14 6.84
N GLN A 629 40.02 33.84 6.59
CA GLN A 629 39.16 33.07 7.49
C GLN A 629 38.37 32.04 6.70
N VAL A 630 38.14 30.85 7.25
CA VAL A 630 37.31 29.82 6.62
C VAL A 630 36.24 29.38 7.60
N LYS A 631 34.97 29.36 7.16
CA LYS A 631 33.85 28.90 7.98
C LYS A 631 32.82 28.17 7.13
N THR A 632 32.19 27.16 7.71
CA THR A 632 31.00 26.54 7.12
C THR A 632 29.76 27.32 7.55
N ILE A 633 28.98 27.80 6.59
CA ILE A 633 27.73 28.55 6.81
C ILE A 633 26.56 27.67 6.37
N GLU A 634 25.57 27.53 7.25
CA GLU A 634 24.36 26.75 7.00
C GLU A 634 23.23 27.63 6.49
N VAL A 635 22.72 27.34 5.29
CA VAL A 635 21.61 28.06 4.65
C VAL A 635 20.36 27.19 4.65
N ARG A 636 19.22 27.77 5.04
CA ARG A 636 17.93 27.10 4.98
C ARG A 636 17.30 27.25 3.60
N ASP A 637 17.05 26.12 2.94
CA ASP A 637 16.38 26.03 1.65
C ASP A 637 15.12 25.16 1.82
N GLY A 638 13.96 25.81 2.00
CA GLY A 638 12.71 25.15 2.39
C GLY A 638 12.81 24.44 3.75
N ASN A 639 12.65 23.11 3.73
CA ASN A 639 12.73 22.26 4.92
C ASN A 639 14.15 21.74 5.23
N PHE A 640 15.14 22.06 4.41
CA PHE A 640 16.49 21.51 4.52
C PHE A 640 17.50 22.57 4.95
N ILE A 641 18.56 22.14 5.65
CA ILE A 641 19.71 22.96 6.05
C ILE A 641 20.91 22.48 5.22
N LYS A 642 21.50 23.36 4.42
CA LYS A 642 22.64 23.05 3.54
C LYS A 642 23.91 23.77 4.05
N PRO A 643 25.01 23.05 4.35
CA PRO A 643 26.28 23.66 4.74
C PRO A 643 27.13 24.01 3.51
N TYR A 644 27.68 25.23 3.47
CA TYR A 644 28.61 25.69 2.43
C TYR A 644 29.91 26.21 3.06
N GLN A 645 31.06 25.88 2.46
CA GLN A 645 32.34 26.42 2.90
C GLN A 645 32.55 27.83 2.32
N VAL A 646 32.76 28.81 3.21
CA VAL A 646 33.01 30.19 2.84
C VAL A 646 34.41 30.61 3.29
N ILE A 647 35.23 31.04 2.35
CA ILE A 647 36.58 31.57 2.56
C ILE A 647 36.50 33.08 2.45
N TYR A 648 36.86 33.79 3.51
CA TYR A 648 36.79 35.25 3.59
C TYR A 648 38.18 35.87 3.58
N ILE A 649 38.48 36.66 2.54
CA ILE A 649 39.77 37.34 2.31
C ILE A 649 39.53 38.85 2.20
N ALA A 650 39.92 39.60 3.22
CA ALA A 650 39.80 41.06 3.21
C ALA A 650 40.79 41.72 4.18
N GLY A 651 41.12 42.98 3.95
CA GLY A 651 41.90 43.80 4.89
C GLY A 651 41.27 45.15 5.19
N SER A 652 41.87 45.85 6.14
CA SER A 652 41.47 47.20 6.56
C SER A 652 41.76 48.27 5.51
N ASP A 653 42.67 47.98 4.59
CA ASP A 653 42.93 48.79 3.41
C ASP A 653 43.24 47.90 2.20
N ARG A 654 43.47 48.53 1.05
CA ARG A 654 43.73 47.84 -0.22
C ARG A 654 45.00 47.00 -0.19
N LEU A 655 46.04 47.47 0.51
CA LEU A 655 47.31 46.74 0.64
C LEU A 655 47.14 45.54 1.58
N GLY A 656 46.30 45.67 2.60
CA GLY A 656 45.89 44.58 3.47
C GLY A 656 45.14 43.47 2.73
N THR A 657 44.13 43.82 1.93
CA THR A 657 43.41 42.83 1.10
C THR A 657 44.37 42.15 0.11
N GLN A 658 45.25 42.91 -0.53
CA GLN A 658 46.28 42.36 -1.42
C GLN A 658 47.26 41.43 -0.69
N ALA A 659 47.63 41.76 0.55
CA ALA A 659 48.50 40.93 1.36
C ALA A 659 47.88 39.58 1.67
N ALA A 660 46.63 39.58 2.14
CA ALA A 660 45.90 38.36 2.41
C ALA A 660 45.73 37.51 1.15
N LEU A 661 45.44 38.14 0.00
CA LEU A 661 45.28 37.44 -1.27
C LEU A 661 46.57 36.77 -1.76
N GLU A 662 47.68 37.51 -1.77
CA GLU A 662 48.96 36.97 -2.23
C GLU A 662 49.49 35.88 -1.29
N TYR A 663 49.29 36.03 0.03
CA TYR A 663 49.63 34.98 0.99
C TYR A 663 48.75 33.74 0.80
N PHE A 664 47.45 33.91 0.55
CA PHE A 664 46.52 32.81 0.30
C PHE A 664 46.99 31.90 -0.85
N LYS A 665 47.53 32.48 -1.93
CA LYS A 665 48.11 31.71 -3.06
C LYS A 665 49.29 30.80 -2.66
N THR A 666 49.98 31.15 -1.57
CA THR A 666 51.15 30.43 -1.07
C THR A 666 50.83 29.35 -0.04
N LEU A 667 49.58 29.27 0.44
CA LEU A 667 49.18 28.28 1.43
C LEU A 667 49.26 26.86 0.87
N ASP A 668 49.67 25.91 1.71
CA ASP A 668 49.60 24.48 1.38
C ASP A 668 48.23 23.88 1.73
N GLU A 669 47.57 24.40 2.77
CA GLU A 669 46.26 23.99 3.28
C GLU A 669 45.43 25.21 3.73
N LEU A 670 44.10 25.07 3.78
CA LEU A 670 43.21 26.11 4.32
C LEU A 670 43.39 26.28 5.83
N PRO A 671 43.39 27.52 6.36
CA PRO A 671 43.65 27.76 7.76
C PRO A 671 42.47 27.28 8.62
N LYS A 672 42.77 26.64 9.76
CA LYS A 672 41.77 26.14 10.72
C LYS A 672 41.13 27.23 11.58
N GLY A 673 41.65 28.45 11.51
CA GLY A 673 41.16 29.64 12.21
C GLY A 673 41.66 30.91 11.53
N PRO A 674 41.19 32.10 11.95
CA PRO A 674 41.57 33.36 11.33
C PRO A 674 43.08 33.59 11.40
N ILE A 675 43.70 33.94 10.27
CA ILE A 675 45.11 34.33 10.19
C ILE A 675 45.23 35.76 9.68
N THR A 676 46.10 36.56 10.31
CA THR A 676 46.35 37.96 9.93
C THR A 676 47.65 38.04 9.14
N ILE A 677 47.63 38.76 8.03
CA ILE A 677 48.74 38.91 7.08
C ILE A 677 49.11 40.40 6.99
N GLU A 678 50.39 40.72 7.03
CA GLU A 678 50.92 42.08 6.87
C GLU A 678 51.71 42.21 5.56
N TRP A 679 51.49 43.31 4.83
CA TRP A 679 52.31 43.65 3.67
C TRP A 679 53.61 44.33 4.13
N THR A 680 54.76 43.73 3.82
CA THR A 680 56.08 44.31 4.10
C THR A 680 56.84 44.67 2.82
N GLU A 681 57.98 45.34 2.95
CA GLU A 681 58.88 45.62 1.81
C GLU A 681 59.34 44.35 1.07
N ASN A 682 59.27 43.17 1.72
CA ASN A 682 59.66 41.88 1.15
C ASN A 682 58.46 41.01 0.71
N GLY A 683 57.24 41.54 0.73
CA GLY A 683 55.99 40.83 0.39
C GLY A 683 55.14 40.49 1.61
N PRO A 684 54.06 39.70 1.41
CA PRO A 684 53.12 39.36 2.47
C PRO A 684 53.69 38.33 3.44
N VAL A 685 53.56 38.60 4.73
CA VAL A 685 54.00 37.69 5.81
C VAL A 685 52.89 37.50 6.83
N LEU A 686 52.88 36.34 7.48
CA LEU A 686 52.00 36.10 8.63
C LEU A 686 52.36 37.10 9.75
N ALA A 687 51.39 37.90 10.18
CA ALA A 687 51.56 38.84 11.28
C ALA A 687 51.51 38.09 12.61
N GLU A 688 52.39 38.46 13.55
CA GLU A 688 52.41 37.90 14.92
C GLU A 688 51.20 38.32 15.76
#